data_AF-A0A9E8C4G2-F1
#
_entry.id   AF-A0A9E8C4G2-F1
#
_cell.length_a   1.000
_cell.length_b   1.000
_cell.length_c   1.000
_cell.angle_alpha   90.00
_cell.angle_beta   90.00
_cell.angle_gamma   90.00
#
_symmetry.space_group_name_H-M   'P 1'
#
loop_
_entity.id
_entity.type
_entity.pdbx_description
1 polymer ?
#
loop_
_entity_poly.entity_id
_entity_poly.type
_entity_poly.pdbx_seq_one_letter_code
_entity_poly.pdbx_strand_id
1 'polypeptide(L)'
;MHKTMRKSAVLKGAVAGIASIAMLMSVSVTANAADTPSYGSAVKPNITLLLGEYYNWWTPKKVVNNTPQGDAFRGKVTDAGKSVLGQNDKTVVAINNKAAADTTKVDGTYTQAERAALDASDGDALRIYKDAFGPIIGQYVAEGVAQGELPKTSDLVFSKSSKDSFAGFVGTGSAKKDFNYPRPYFNKENEGVDRTIGGDTDLNGLSSTLDIKRIPMINIDGQEYGEDYTDYQEPSQSFPSGHTTKTYNRGLGLATLLPELGPELVARAAEGGNNRVVLGVHYPMDVIGGRISASASVTALWSDATFRQNVLLPAHDELENYIAARCKADGNGDTVAACASKTGANDKNGYKNTFTDAVSTEPVTDRASAIDAYTARMTYGFSQTSAAGQAPVVPQGAENLLLTAFPDLTDAQRRQVLEASEIDSGYPLDASSNGFERINLAKAFSAKVTLSEDGSTITAISFGAKAPTVVKTASSKDTITGLLTDFNEYYVAGKGVTDEGKSVLVHDDQLTEDINNKAYGTDGNTAQDQRALSDAQMNSTNTLYDALGPVLGKYYKDAADAGKLPKTAQFLSDMNKSASTGVAKATYQHPRPYVDRVNFNGTTLNMNGLKQTLNIKKVPGYENFDWGDGEAPDNEYDGLYNSGSFPSGHTTFAFTQGAGLAYLLPELGPEIMTRVSEAGNNRIVLGVHYPLDIMGGHIAGQYGVATAVSGEKTAQEGAAARAELVDYLTAQCKADNHGDTLDACITNTGANAANGYRNDFTDEVSTKPVTDRASALAAYKARMTYGFQATGTTGQAPVVPDSAVRMLDNVAAFKSLDSAQKKAVLAATEGDSGYPLDASSQGWARVNLAAAYSAKVTLSADGKNVVKVEPGQAQASVVRETSGNNGNNGGNGNGGSNAGNIGVNNAAGRNPSGTQPLSKTGADVSGIASAFILIAAAGVTIMMIRRKHAI
;
A
#
# COMPACT_ATOMS: atom_id res chain seq x y z
N MET A 1 -37.12 30.81 -13.93
CA MET A 1 -38.13 31.57 -13.14
C MET A 1 -38.04 31.11 -11.68
N HIS A 2 -38.35 32.03 -10.77
CA HIS A 2 -38.12 32.05 -9.32
C HIS A 2 -36.69 32.35 -8.83
N LYS A 3 -36.65 33.47 -8.11
CA LYS A 3 -35.54 34.32 -7.65
C LYS A 3 -35.42 34.18 -6.13
N THR A 4 -34.19 34.23 -5.63
CA THR A 4 -33.72 35.10 -4.52
C THR A 4 -32.20 34.96 -4.44
N MET A 5 -31.35 35.85 -5.01
CA MET A 5 -30.80 37.10 -4.44
C MET A 5 -30.35 36.94 -2.96
N ARG A 6 -29.11 37.21 -2.52
CA ARG A 6 -28.13 38.25 -2.91
C ARG A 6 -26.71 37.98 -2.33
N LYS A 7 -25.71 38.20 -3.19
CA LYS A 7 -24.47 39.01 -3.04
C LYS A 7 -23.52 38.79 -1.84
N SER A 8 -22.25 38.57 -2.15
CA SER A 8 -21.19 39.59 -1.95
C SER A 8 -20.01 39.37 -2.91
N ALA A 9 -19.51 40.48 -3.44
CA ALA A 9 -18.51 40.56 -4.50
C ALA A 9 -17.11 40.81 -3.92
N VAL A 10 -16.16 40.02 -4.44
CA VAL A 10 -14.82 40.36 -4.95
C VAL A 10 -14.34 41.82 -4.76
N LEU A 11 -13.11 42.00 -4.23
CA LEU A 11 -12.03 42.60 -5.02
C LEU A 11 -10.62 42.30 -4.46
N LYS A 12 -9.74 41.94 -5.38
CA LYS A 12 -8.28 41.76 -5.26
C LYS A 12 -7.57 43.12 -5.17
N GLY A 13 -6.36 43.14 -4.62
CA GLY A 13 -5.38 44.20 -4.91
C GLY A 13 -4.20 44.22 -3.93
N ALA A 14 -3.00 44.00 -4.45
CA ALA A 14 -1.77 43.70 -3.71
C ALA A 14 -0.84 44.92 -3.47
N VAL A 15 0.28 44.62 -2.78
CA VAL A 15 1.67 45.14 -2.95
C VAL A 15 2.29 45.93 -1.76
N ALA A 16 3.23 45.23 -1.11
CA ALA A 16 4.59 45.58 -0.63
C ALA A 16 4.92 46.88 0.15
N GLY A 17 5.77 46.73 1.18
CA GLY A 17 6.85 47.69 1.47
C GLY A 17 7.24 47.99 2.93
N ILE A 18 8.22 47.25 3.48
CA ILE A 18 9.43 47.67 4.27
C ILE A 18 9.29 48.74 5.39
N ALA A 19 9.73 48.41 6.64
CA ALA A 19 10.78 49.11 7.44
C ALA A 19 10.60 49.07 9.00
N SER A 20 11.49 48.31 9.64
CA SER A 20 12.30 48.49 10.88
C SER A 20 12.08 49.61 11.94
N ILE A 21 12.11 49.17 13.23
CA ILE A 21 12.85 49.65 14.44
C ILE A 21 12.49 50.98 15.17
N ALA A 22 12.11 50.86 16.48
CA ALA A 22 12.69 51.52 17.70
C ALA A 22 11.69 51.47 18.90
N MET A 23 11.96 50.76 20.02
CA MET A 23 12.43 51.27 21.35
C MET A 23 11.77 52.58 21.83
N LEU A 24 11.27 52.81 23.04
CA LEU A 24 11.42 52.30 24.42
C LEU A 24 10.27 52.95 25.25
N MET A 25 9.79 52.31 26.32
CA MET A 25 9.56 52.96 27.64
C MET A 25 9.20 51.90 28.69
N SER A 26 10.12 51.76 29.63
CA SER A 26 10.09 50.96 30.84
C SER A 26 9.07 51.48 31.86
N VAL A 27 8.25 50.57 32.41
CA VAL A 27 7.64 50.74 33.73
C VAL A 27 7.98 49.50 34.54
N SER A 28 8.81 49.71 35.56
CA SER A 28 9.25 48.70 36.52
C SER A 28 8.08 48.25 37.38
N VAL A 29 7.65 47.00 37.21
CA VAL A 29 6.83 46.30 38.20
C VAL A 29 7.68 45.17 38.74
N THR A 30 8.10 45.27 39.99
CA THR A 30 8.65 44.15 40.75
C THR A 30 7.55 43.12 40.93
N ALA A 31 7.46 42.16 40.00
CA ALA A 31 6.67 40.96 40.16
C ALA A 31 7.44 40.01 41.08
N ASN A 32 6.88 39.69 42.24
CA ASN A 32 7.23 38.46 42.94
C ASN A 32 6.90 37.31 41.98
N ALA A 33 7.93 36.64 41.46
CA ALA A 33 7.79 35.45 40.65
C ALA A 33 7.15 34.34 41.50
N ALA A 34 5.84 34.14 41.32
CA ALA A 34 5.25 32.85 41.57
C ALA A 34 5.71 31.93 40.44
N ASP A 35 6.45 30.87 40.77
CA ASP A 35 6.95 29.88 39.82
C ASP A 35 5.80 29.39 38.92
N THR A 36 5.85 29.75 37.64
CA THR A 36 4.92 29.24 36.65
C THR A 36 5.35 27.81 36.30
N PRO A 37 4.46 26.79 36.39
CA PRO A 37 4.83 25.42 36.06
C PRO A 37 5.30 25.30 34.60
N SER A 38 6.43 24.64 34.37
CA SER A 38 6.92 24.33 33.00
C SER A 38 5.93 23.47 32.20
N TYR A 39 5.20 22.61 32.90
CA TYR A 39 4.24 21.64 32.35
C TYR A 39 2.82 22.19 32.17
N GLY A 40 2.66 23.51 32.03
CA GLY A 40 1.37 24.16 31.72
C GLY A 40 0.18 23.66 32.53
N SER A 41 -0.76 22.99 31.85
CA SER A 41 -2.01 22.45 32.39
C SER A 41 -2.06 20.92 32.45
N ALA A 42 -0.92 20.24 32.22
CA ALA A 42 -0.83 18.79 32.19
C ALA A 42 -1.34 18.15 33.50
N VAL A 43 -2.28 17.22 33.38
CA VAL A 43 -2.83 16.47 34.51
C VAL A 43 -2.07 15.17 34.69
N LYS A 44 -1.55 14.92 35.91
CA LYS A 44 -0.83 13.68 36.20
C LYS A 44 -1.78 12.48 36.14
N PRO A 45 -1.42 11.39 35.44
CA PRO A 45 -2.22 10.17 35.41
C PRO A 45 -2.29 9.52 36.80
N ASN A 46 -3.42 8.88 37.11
CA ASN A 46 -3.58 8.09 38.33
C ASN A 46 -2.97 6.70 38.15
N ILE A 47 -1.70 6.56 38.54
CA ILE A 47 -0.94 5.31 38.38
C ILE A 47 -1.54 4.14 39.15
N THR A 48 -2.05 4.37 40.37
CA THR A 48 -2.73 3.32 41.14
C THR A 48 -3.91 2.74 40.38
N LEU A 49 -4.73 3.60 39.76
CA LEU A 49 -5.89 3.15 38.99
C LEU A 49 -5.48 2.36 37.74
N LEU A 50 -4.48 2.84 37.00
CA LEU A 50 -3.98 2.17 35.79
C LEU A 50 -3.40 0.77 36.07
N LEU A 51 -2.94 0.53 37.29
CA LEU A 51 -2.36 -0.73 37.73
C LEU A 51 -3.30 -1.51 38.66
N GLY A 52 -4.57 -1.11 38.75
CA GLY A 52 -5.53 -1.66 39.69
C GLY A 52 -5.83 -3.16 39.50
N GLU A 53 -5.57 -3.73 38.32
CA GLU A 53 -5.73 -5.18 38.13
C GLU A 53 -4.79 -5.99 39.04
N TYR A 54 -3.69 -5.38 39.53
CA TYR A 54 -2.78 -6.02 40.49
C TYR A 54 -3.49 -6.50 41.77
N TYR A 55 -4.58 -5.85 42.16
CA TYR A 55 -5.42 -6.25 43.30
C TYR A 55 -6.05 -7.64 43.15
N ASN A 56 -6.18 -8.16 41.92
CA ASN A 56 -6.68 -9.50 41.66
C ASN A 56 -5.69 -10.58 42.14
N TRP A 57 -4.40 -10.26 42.23
CA TRP A 57 -3.33 -11.21 42.58
C TRP A 57 -2.75 -10.94 43.97
N TRP A 58 -2.90 -9.71 44.48
CA TRP A 58 -2.35 -9.28 45.75
C TRP A 58 -3.30 -8.35 46.52
N THR A 59 -3.56 -8.68 47.78
CA THR A 59 -4.30 -7.83 48.72
C THR A 59 -3.32 -7.15 49.67
N PRO A 60 -2.99 -5.86 49.48
CA PRO A 60 -2.04 -5.17 50.35
C PRO A 60 -2.62 -4.85 51.72
N LYS A 61 -1.75 -4.83 52.73
CA LYS A 61 -2.03 -4.12 53.99
C LYS A 61 -1.86 -2.62 53.72
N LYS A 62 -2.86 -1.84 54.10
CA LYS A 62 -2.80 -0.38 54.03
C LYS A 62 -1.64 0.15 54.89
N VAL A 63 -0.79 0.98 54.30
CA VAL A 63 0.36 1.58 54.99
C VAL A 63 -0.08 2.81 55.79
N VAL A 64 0.01 2.75 57.12
CA VAL A 64 -0.14 3.90 58.02
C VAL A 64 1.23 4.30 58.58
N ASN A 65 2.05 3.33 58.97
CA ASN A 65 3.43 3.52 59.41
C ASN A 65 4.40 2.85 58.42
N ASN A 66 5.04 3.64 57.56
CA ASN A 66 5.96 3.16 56.51
C ASN A 66 7.37 2.86 57.06
N THR A 67 7.46 1.94 58.02
CA THR A 67 8.71 1.40 58.58
C THR A 67 8.73 -0.12 58.44
N PRO A 68 9.89 -0.80 58.39
CA PRO A 68 9.96 -2.26 58.30
C PRO A 68 9.27 -2.97 59.49
N GLN A 69 9.32 -2.34 60.67
CA GLN A 69 8.65 -2.80 61.89
C GLN A 69 7.14 -2.43 61.92
N GLY A 70 6.69 -1.56 61.03
CA GLY A 70 5.31 -1.10 60.90
C GLY A 70 4.53 -1.88 59.84
N ASP A 71 4.01 -1.16 58.84
CA ASP A 71 3.12 -1.72 57.83
C ASP A 71 3.80 -2.04 56.50
N ALA A 72 5.08 -1.67 56.32
CA ALA A 72 5.74 -1.81 55.03
C ALA A 72 5.85 -3.27 54.60
N PHE A 73 5.68 -3.53 53.30
CA PHE A 73 5.86 -4.83 52.65
C PHE A 73 4.87 -5.91 53.10
N ARG A 74 3.66 -5.52 53.54
CA ARG A 74 2.64 -6.43 54.10
C ARG A 74 1.45 -6.62 53.19
N GLY A 75 0.92 -7.83 53.18
CA GLY A 75 -0.33 -8.17 52.49
C GLY A 75 -0.49 -9.68 52.32
N LYS A 76 -1.34 -10.05 51.36
CA LYS A 76 -1.73 -11.43 51.09
C LYS A 76 -1.82 -11.72 49.60
N VAL A 77 -1.18 -12.80 49.16
CA VAL A 77 -1.35 -13.35 47.80
C VAL A 77 -2.73 -13.99 47.70
N THR A 78 -3.50 -13.64 46.68
CA THR A 78 -4.83 -14.22 46.43
C THR A 78 -4.70 -15.62 45.82
N ASP A 79 -5.79 -16.37 45.67
CA ASP A 79 -5.74 -17.67 44.99
C ASP A 79 -5.41 -17.55 43.49
N ALA A 80 -5.95 -16.53 42.81
CA ALA A 80 -5.55 -16.22 41.43
C ALA A 80 -4.07 -15.78 41.36
N GLY A 81 -3.58 -15.11 42.40
CA GLY A 81 -2.20 -14.65 42.51
C GLY A 81 -1.16 -15.76 42.59
N LYS A 82 -1.51 -16.97 43.06
CA LYS A 82 -0.58 -18.12 43.13
C LYS A 82 0.09 -18.40 41.79
N SER A 83 -0.69 -18.40 40.70
CA SER A 83 -0.17 -18.69 39.36
C SER A 83 0.61 -17.52 38.80
N VAL A 84 0.02 -16.31 38.83
CA VAL A 84 0.61 -15.12 38.20
C VAL A 84 1.86 -14.66 38.96
N LEU A 85 1.78 -14.47 40.28
CA LEU A 85 2.94 -14.08 41.07
C LEU A 85 3.96 -15.22 41.20
N GLY A 86 3.53 -16.49 41.13
CA GLY A 86 4.44 -17.62 41.02
C GLY A 86 5.25 -17.65 39.71
N GLN A 87 4.65 -17.24 38.58
CA GLN A 87 5.39 -17.04 37.33
C GLN A 87 6.34 -15.84 37.45
N ASN A 88 5.91 -14.76 38.11
CA ASN A 88 6.74 -13.59 38.39
C ASN A 88 8.02 -13.97 39.16
N ASP A 89 7.88 -14.80 40.21
CA ASP A 89 8.98 -15.35 41.01
C ASP A 89 9.95 -16.22 40.18
N LYS A 90 9.42 -17.10 39.33
CA LYS A 90 10.25 -17.96 38.46
C LYS A 90 11.06 -17.15 37.46
N THR A 91 10.42 -16.18 36.81
CA THR A 91 11.06 -15.36 35.77
C THR A 91 12.15 -14.46 36.36
N VAL A 92 11.92 -13.83 37.54
CA VAL A 92 12.97 -13.00 38.17
C VAL A 92 14.22 -13.82 38.52
N VAL A 93 14.04 -15.03 39.10
CA VAL A 93 15.16 -15.93 39.42
C VAL A 93 15.89 -16.36 38.16
N ALA A 94 15.15 -16.73 37.10
CA ALA A 94 15.77 -17.18 35.84
C ALA A 94 16.62 -16.08 35.18
N ILE A 95 16.10 -14.85 35.09
CA ILE A 95 16.82 -13.72 34.48
C ILE A 95 18.04 -13.33 35.34
N ASN A 96 17.85 -13.15 36.65
CA ASN A 96 18.92 -12.78 37.57
C ASN A 96 20.04 -13.83 37.60
N ASN A 97 19.72 -15.12 37.76
CA ASN A 97 20.72 -16.17 37.86
C ASN A 97 21.50 -16.35 36.55
N LYS A 98 20.83 -16.22 35.40
CA LYS A 98 21.51 -16.30 34.10
C LYS A 98 22.48 -15.13 33.93
N ALA A 99 22.05 -13.90 34.19
CA ALA A 99 22.90 -12.72 34.06
C ALA A 99 24.06 -12.73 35.05
N ALA A 100 23.86 -13.22 36.28
CA ALA A 100 24.92 -13.35 37.29
C ALA A 100 25.97 -14.41 36.92
N ALA A 101 25.58 -15.45 36.17
CA ALA A 101 26.49 -16.50 35.71
C ALA A 101 27.18 -16.16 34.38
N ASP A 102 26.61 -15.27 33.57
CA ASP A 102 27.13 -14.91 32.26
C ASP A 102 28.22 -13.84 32.36
N THR A 103 29.46 -14.26 32.11
CA THR A 103 30.64 -13.38 32.09
C THR A 103 30.93 -12.80 30.71
N THR A 104 30.05 -12.99 29.73
CA THR A 104 30.22 -12.50 28.36
C THR A 104 30.00 -10.99 28.30
N LYS A 105 30.92 -10.27 27.67
CA LYS A 105 30.77 -8.82 27.45
C LYS A 105 29.75 -8.56 26.33
N VAL A 106 28.71 -7.80 26.64
CA VAL A 106 27.53 -7.65 25.76
C VAL A 106 27.62 -6.47 24.79
N ASP A 107 28.47 -5.49 25.12
CA ASP A 107 28.78 -4.31 24.30
C ASP A 107 30.29 -4.16 24.04
N GLY A 108 31.05 -5.24 24.26
CA GLY A 108 32.51 -5.26 24.19
C GLY A 108 33.22 -4.72 25.44
N THR A 109 32.50 -4.06 26.35
CA THR A 109 33.10 -3.46 27.56
C THR A 109 32.61 -4.17 28.83
N TYR A 110 31.30 -4.32 28.97
CA TYR A 110 30.63 -4.77 30.19
C TYR A 110 29.80 -6.03 29.95
N THR A 111 29.71 -6.89 30.97
CA THR A 111 28.72 -7.98 31.05
C THR A 111 27.30 -7.44 31.25
N GLN A 112 26.28 -8.30 31.10
CA GLN A 112 24.90 -7.91 31.41
C GLN A 112 24.73 -7.44 32.86
N ALA A 113 25.36 -8.13 33.81
CA ALA A 113 25.34 -7.77 35.22
C ALA A 113 26.00 -6.40 35.49
N GLU A 114 27.14 -6.12 34.88
CA GLU A 114 27.84 -4.84 35.01
C GLU A 114 27.03 -3.71 34.35
N ARG A 115 26.41 -3.92 33.18
CA ARG A 115 25.47 -2.96 32.58
C ARG A 115 24.28 -2.69 33.49
N ALA A 116 23.77 -3.72 34.16
CA ALA A 116 22.66 -3.54 35.07
C ALA A 116 23.06 -2.70 36.30
N ALA A 117 24.26 -2.93 36.85
CA ALA A 117 24.81 -2.08 37.92
C ALA A 117 25.02 -0.63 37.45
N LEU A 118 25.49 -0.44 36.22
CA LEU A 118 25.60 0.86 35.58
C LEU A 118 24.24 1.57 35.45
N ASP A 119 23.22 0.88 34.95
CA ASP A 119 21.86 1.42 34.79
C ASP A 119 21.13 1.61 36.13
N ALA A 120 21.64 1.00 37.20
CA ALA A 120 21.09 1.14 38.54
C ALA A 120 21.13 2.60 39.02
N SER A 121 22.27 3.24 38.76
CA SER A 121 22.48 4.64 39.06
C SER A 121 21.70 5.48 38.06
N ASP A 122 20.60 6.12 38.50
CA ASP A 122 19.74 7.08 37.75
C ASP A 122 20.48 8.34 37.22
N GLY A 123 21.81 8.26 37.25
CA GLY A 123 22.78 9.31 37.43
C GLY A 123 23.14 10.08 36.17
N ASP A 124 23.13 9.36 35.06
CA ASP A 124 23.80 9.74 33.83
C ASP A 124 23.05 9.13 32.66
N ALA A 125 21.97 9.80 32.26
CA ALA A 125 21.10 9.33 31.18
C ALA A 125 21.84 9.28 29.83
N LEU A 126 22.83 10.15 29.63
CA LEU A 126 23.64 10.17 28.41
C LEU A 126 24.46 8.88 28.31
N ARG A 127 25.13 8.46 29.39
CA ARG A 127 25.87 7.18 29.41
C ARG A 127 24.95 5.99 29.15
N ILE A 128 23.76 5.97 29.75
CA ILE A 128 22.80 4.86 29.62
C ILE A 128 22.32 4.71 28.18
N TYR A 129 21.99 5.81 27.50
CA TYR A 129 21.37 5.78 26.17
C TYR A 129 22.35 5.99 25.00
N LYS A 130 23.63 6.29 25.27
CA LYS A 130 24.63 6.58 24.22
C LYS A 130 24.70 5.48 23.16
N ASP A 131 24.66 4.22 23.56
CA ASP A 131 24.74 3.07 22.67
C ASP A 131 23.49 2.91 21.80
N ALA A 132 22.32 3.37 22.26
CA ALA A 132 21.08 3.31 21.50
C ALA A 132 21.10 4.19 20.25
N PHE A 133 21.91 5.25 20.23
CA PHE A 133 22.11 6.09 19.07
C PHE A 133 23.07 5.47 18.02
N GLY A 134 23.74 4.36 18.34
CA GLY A 134 24.87 3.87 17.58
C GLY A 134 26.15 4.70 17.79
N PRO A 135 27.31 4.23 17.31
CA PRO A 135 28.61 4.79 17.68
C PRO A 135 28.83 6.22 17.18
N ILE A 136 28.32 6.55 15.99
CA ILE A 136 28.54 7.86 15.35
C ILE A 136 27.58 8.92 15.91
N ILE A 137 26.27 8.67 15.83
CA ILE A 137 25.28 9.63 16.33
C ILE A 137 25.41 9.76 17.86
N GLY A 138 25.67 8.67 18.58
CA GLY A 138 25.92 8.71 20.02
C GLY A 138 27.16 9.52 20.40
N GLN A 139 28.19 9.57 19.55
CA GLN A 139 29.32 10.49 19.72
C GLN A 139 28.89 11.95 19.52
N TYR A 140 28.14 12.26 18.47
CA TYR A 140 27.66 13.62 18.23
C TYR A 140 26.81 14.14 19.40
N VAL A 141 25.84 13.35 19.86
CA VAL A 141 25.00 13.74 21.01
C VAL A 141 25.85 13.98 22.26
N ALA A 142 26.83 13.10 22.53
CA ALA A 142 27.70 13.28 23.69
C ALA A 142 28.57 14.55 23.60
N GLU A 143 29.11 14.84 22.42
CA GLU A 143 29.89 16.06 22.18
C GLU A 143 29.02 17.32 22.30
N GLY A 144 27.83 17.33 21.69
CA GLY A 144 26.91 18.46 21.75
C GLY A 144 26.43 18.76 23.16
N VAL A 145 26.16 17.74 23.97
CA VAL A 145 25.85 17.92 25.40
C VAL A 145 27.06 18.46 26.17
N ALA A 146 28.26 17.90 25.96
CA ALA A 146 29.47 18.34 26.65
C ALA A 146 29.89 19.78 26.29
N GLN A 147 29.61 20.22 25.06
CA GLN A 147 29.92 21.56 24.56
C GLN A 147 28.81 22.59 24.87
N GLY A 148 27.66 22.15 25.39
CA GLY A 148 26.53 23.03 25.67
C GLY A 148 25.77 23.47 24.41
N GLU A 149 25.91 22.74 23.29
CA GLU A 149 25.24 23.01 22.01
C GLU A 149 23.83 22.40 21.95
N LEU A 150 23.49 21.52 22.90
CA LEU A 150 22.18 20.89 23.05
C LEU A 150 21.46 21.28 24.37
N PRO A 151 21.31 22.58 24.70
CA PRO A 151 20.78 23.00 26.00
C PRO A 151 19.33 22.55 26.22
N LYS A 152 18.43 22.62 25.23
CA LYS A 152 17.02 22.24 25.40
C LYS A 152 16.88 20.73 25.56
N THR A 153 17.59 19.97 24.75
CA THR A 153 17.63 18.50 24.81
C THR A 153 18.21 18.04 26.14
N SER A 154 19.29 18.70 26.59
CA SER A 154 19.90 18.44 27.89
C SER A 154 18.95 18.74 29.03
N ASP A 155 18.30 19.90 29.04
CA ASP A 155 17.33 20.27 30.07
C ASP A 155 16.12 19.32 30.11
N LEU A 156 15.69 18.80 28.97
CA LEU A 156 14.57 17.89 28.90
C LEU A 156 14.91 16.46 29.35
N VAL A 157 16.08 15.92 28.95
CA VAL A 157 16.41 14.49 29.09
C VAL A 157 17.59 14.22 30.03
N PHE A 158 18.69 14.95 29.88
CA PHE A 158 19.99 14.58 30.47
C PHE A 158 20.27 15.29 31.81
N SER A 159 19.72 16.48 32.02
CA SER A 159 19.87 17.28 33.24
C SER A 159 18.90 16.83 34.32
N LYS A 160 19.44 16.43 35.48
CA LYS A 160 18.63 16.06 36.66
C LYS A 160 18.03 17.23 37.40
N SER A 161 18.67 18.40 37.33
CA SER A 161 18.27 19.60 38.08
C SER A 161 17.33 20.49 37.28
N SER A 162 17.08 20.16 36.02
CA SER A 162 16.18 20.93 35.17
C SER A 162 14.74 20.80 35.64
N LYS A 163 14.07 21.96 35.74
CA LYS A 163 12.62 22.04 35.98
C LYS A 163 11.78 21.46 34.83
N ASP A 164 12.38 21.33 33.65
CA ASP A 164 11.75 20.81 32.43
C ASP A 164 11.96 19.28 32.29
N SER A 165 12.72 18.67 33.21
CA SER A 165 12.98 17.22 33.22
C SER A 165 11.71 16.41 33.51
N PHE A 166 11.11 15.91 32.44
CA PHE A 166 9.84 15.19 32.50
C PHE A 166 9.93 13.82 33.21
N ALA A 167 11.14 13.27 33.40
CA ALA A 167 11.34 12.03 34.13
C ALA A 167 10.86 12.12 35.60
N GLY A 168 10.75 13.33 36.15
CA GLY A 168 10.19 13.61 37.47
C GLY A 168 8.70 13.97 37.50
N PHE A 169 8.01 14.05 36.35
CA PHE A 169 6.62 14.50 36.29
C PHE A 169 5.67 13.57 37.05
N VAL A 170 5.77 12.26 36.80
CA VAL A 170 5.02 11.22 37.51
C VAL A 170 5.96 10.44 38.44
N GLY A 171 5.59 10.39 39.71
CA GLY A 171 6.25 9.55 40.71
C GLY A 171 5.41 8.30 41.03
N THR A 172 6.08 7.19 41.35
CA THR A 172 5.41 5.93 41.72
C THR A 172 5.19 5.77 43.23
N GLY A 173 5.66 6.71 44.05
CA GLY A 173 5.66 6.58 45.51
C GLY A 173 4.28 6.36 46.14
N SER A 174 3.22 7.01 45.63
CA SER A 174 1.86 6.78 46.12
C SER A 174 1.38 5.36 45.79
N ALA A 175 1.55 4.92 44.54
CA ALA A 175 1.20 3.57 44.11
C ALA A 175 1.98 2.50 44.87
N LYS A 176 3.29 2.72 45.12
CA LYS A 176 4.13 1.83 45.91
C LYS A 176 3.59 1.60 47.33
N LYS A 177 3.15 2.66 48.00
CA LYS A 177 2.55 2.56 49.34
C LYS A 177 1.18 1.87 49.30
N ASP A 178 0.44 2.06 48.22
CA ASP A 178 -0.89 1.49 48.03
C ASP A 178 -0.81 -0.03 47.79
N PHE A 179 0.07 -0.46 46.87
CA PHE A 179 0.28 -1.88 46.56
C PHE A 179 1.19 -2.60 47.55
N ASN A 180 2.06 -1.90 48.26
CA ASN A 180 2.82 -2.37 49.41
C ASN A 180 3.57 -3.73 49.27
N TYR A 181 4.09 -4.07 48.09
CA TYR A 181 4.64 -5.41 47.80
C TYR A 181 6.15 -5.54 48.16
N PRO A 182 6.60 -6.64 48.81
CA PRO A 182 8.02 -6.88 49.13
C PRO A 182 8.89 -7.12 47.88
N ARG A 183 10.18 -6.78 47.95
CA ARG A 183 11.16 -6.97 46.86
C ARG A 183 11.63 -8.44 46.74
N PRO A 184 12.20 -8.85 45.58
CA PRO A 184 12.61 -10.25 45.36
C PRO A 184 13.77 -10.72 46.24
N TYR A 185 14.74 -9.83 46.52
CA TYR A 185 15.99 -10.20 47.19
C TYR A 185 15.86 -10.50 48.69
N PHE A 186 14.70 -10.24 49.32
CA PHE A 186 14.53 -10.37 50.76
C PHE A 186 14.81 -11.82 51.23
N ASN A 187 15.81 -11.96 52.09
CA ASN A 187 16.20 -13.24 52.69
C ASN A 187 16.67 -13.02 54.14
N LYS A 188 16.49 -14.04 54.99
CA LYS A 188 16.84 -13.95 56.42
C LYS A 188 18.33 -13.77 56.67
N GLU A 189 19.19 -14.28 55.79
CA GLU A 189 20.65 -14.26 55.98
C GLU A 189 21.21 -12.84 55.93
N ASN A 190 20.74 -12.02 54.97
CA ASN A 190 21.27 -10.69 54.73
C ASN A 190 20.40 -9.56 55.32
N GLU A 191 19.06 -9.68 55.25
CA GLU A 191 18.12 -8.64 55.72
C GLU A 191 17.56 -8.94 57.13
N GLY A 192 17.83 -10.12 57.69
CA GLY A 192 17.21 -10.59 58.93
C GLY A 192 15.73 -10.98 58.78
N VAL A 193 15.11 -10.69 57.64
CA VAL A 193 13.72 -11.04 57.29
C VAL A 193 13.65 -11.53 55.83
N ASP A 194 12.73 -12.45 55.56
CA ASP A 194 12.41 -12.88 54.20
C ASP A 194 11.11 -12.21 53.70
N ARG A 195 10.57 -12.63 52.55
CA ARG A 195 9.36 -12.03 51.95
C ARG A 195 8.09 -12.19 52.80
N THR A 196 8.09 -13.08 53.80
CA THR A 196 6.97 -13.19 54.77
C THR A 196 7.01 -12.08 55.82
N ILE A 197 8.13 -11.37 55.90
CA ILE A 197 8.45 -10.34 56.88
C ILE A 197 8.07 -10.77 58.30
N GLY A 198 8.71 -11.83 58.78
CA GLY A 198 8.45 -12.37 60.12
C GLY A 198 7.12 -13.12 60.26
N GLY A 199 6.45 -13.46 59.16
CA GLY A 199 5.19 -14.22 59.13
C GLY A 199 3.93 -13.37 58.96
N ASP A 200 4.07 -12.05 58.89
CA ASP A 200 2.95 -11.11 58.75
C ASP A 200 2.43 -10.98 57.30
N THR A 201 3.20 -11.44 56.32
CA THR A 201 2.81 -11.49 54.90
C THR A 201 2.44 -12.92 54.49
N ASP A 202 1.21 -13.10 54.00
CA ASP A 202 0.71 -14.40 53.52
C ASP A 202 1.05 -14.58 52.03
N LEU A 203 2.06 -15.41 51.75
CA LEU A 203 2.49 -15.72 50.39
C LEU A 203 1.66 -16.82 49.71
N ASN A 204 0.64 -17.36 50.39
CA ASN A 204 -0.30 -18.36 49.87
C ASN A 204 0.39 -19.55 49.17
N GLY A 205 1.50 -20.04 49.75
CA GLY A 205 2.27 -21.17 49.24
C GLY A 205 3.40 -20.82 48.26
N LEU A 206 3.62 -19.55 47.93
CA LEU A 206 4.84 -19.10 47.25
C LEU A 206 6.04 -19.11 48.19
N SER A 207 7.25 -19.15 47.61
CA SER A 207 8.49 -19.26 48.39
C SER A 207 8.76 -18.00 49.22
N SER A 208 9.09 -18.19 50.51
CA SER A 208 9.47 -17.09 51.38
C SER A 208 10.80 -16.44 50.99
N THR A 209 11.68 -17.18 50.32
CA THR A 209 12.97 -16.69 49.79
C THR A 209 13.14 -17.15 48.36
N LEU A 210 13.62 -16.26 47.49
CA LEU A 210 13.98 -16.57 46.12
C LEU A 210 15.51 -16.69 46.02
N ASP A 211 16.00 -17.59 45.17
CA ASP A 211 17.43 -17.74 44.91
C ASP A 211 17.93 -16.59 44.02
N ILE A 212 18.10 -15.41 44.62
CA ILE A 212 18.58 -14.19 43.95
C ILE A 212 20.08 -14.04 44.20
N LYS A 213 20.88 -13.92 43.13
CA LYS A 213 22.29 -13.53 43.20
C LYS A 213 22.39 -12.01 43.24
N ARG A 214 23.02 -11.48 44.29
CA ARG A 214 23.33 -10.04 44.37
C ARG A 214 24.43 -9.71 43.39
N ILE A 215 24.14 -8.77 42.49
CA ILE A 215 25.15 -8.21 41.60
C ILE A 215 25.97 -7.19 42.40
N PRO A 216 27.31 -7.30 42.47
CA PRO A 216 28.15 -6.37 43.21
C PRO A 216 28.15 -4.98 42.57
N MET A 217 28.43 -3.96 43.39
CA MET A 217 28.77 -2.64 42.86
C MET A 217 30.07 -2.70 42.07
N ILE A 218 30.17 -1.87 41.04
CA ILE A 218 31.34 -1.73 40.18
C ILE A 218 31.90 -0.32 40.28
N ASN A 219 33.21 -0.17 40.14
CA ASN A 219 33.87 1.13 40.20
C ASN A 219 34.36 1.54 38.81
N ILE A 220 33.97 2.72 38.34
CA ILE A 220 34.47 3.33 37.11
C ILE A 220 34.91 4.75 37.45
N ASP A 221 36.16 5.08 37.16
CA ASP A 221 36.78 6.39 37.39
C ASP A 221 36.58 6.94 38.82
N GLY A 222 36.60 6.04 39.82
CA GLY A 222 36.43 6.40 41.23
C GLY A 222 34.97 6.58 41.68
N GLN A 223 33.99 6.37 40.80
CA GLN A 223 32.56 6.34 41.14
C GLN A 223 32.04 4.90 41.21
N GLU A 224 31.25 4.61 42.25
CA GLU A 224 30.58 3.32 42.41
C GLU A 224 29.20 3.34 41.74
N TYR A 225 28.91 2.26 41.00
CA TYR A 225 27.65 2.02 40.32
C TYR A 225 27.09 0.67 40.76
N GLY A 226 25.80 0.60 41.01
CA GLY A 226 25.13 -0.62 41.44
C GLY A 226 23.97 -0.32 42.36
N GLU A 227 23.42 -1.38 42.94
CA GLU A 227 22.35 -1.24 43.93
C GLU A 227 22.85 -1.43 45.34
N ASP A 228 22.33 -0.57 46.21
CA ASP A 228 22.47 -0.73 47.65
C ASP A 228 21.34 -1.62 48.17
N TYR A 229 21.68 -2.89 48.44
CA TYR A 229 20.74 -3.85 49.02
C TYR A 229 20.48 -3.59 50.51
N THR A 230 21.22 -2.68 51.16
CA THR A 230 21.07 -2.35 52.58
C THR A 230 20.01 -1.28 52.84
N ASP A 231 19.54 -0.59 51.79
CA ASP A 231 18.54 0.49 51.84
C ASP A 231 17.10 0.02 52.19
N TYR A 232 16.89 -1.26 52.52
CA TYR A 232 15.57 -1.74 52.96
C TYR A 232 15.13 -1.15 54.32
N GLN A 233 16.06 -0.55 55.07
CA GLN A 233 15.76 0.16 56.32
C GLN A 233 14.93 1.44 56.10
N GLU A 234 14.97 2.01 54.90
CA GLU A 234 14.10 3.10 54.41
C GLU A 234 13.06 2.52 53.43
N PRO A 235 11.83 2.19 53.86
CA PRO A 235 10.98 1.28 53.09
C PRO A 235 10.51 1.83 51.75
N SER A 236 10.98 1.18 50.68
CA SER A 236 10.57 1.42 49.29
C SER A 236 10.06 0.12 48.65
N GLN A 237 8.74 0.03 48.44
CA GLN A 237 8.06 -1.18 47.93
C GLN A 237 8.37 -1.48 46.47
N SER A 238 8.16 -2.73 46.05
CA SER A 238 8.55 -3.23 44.73
C SER A 238 7.66 -2.66 43.61
N PHE A 239 6.34 -2.85 43.71
CA PHE A 239 5.40 -2.57 42.62
C PHE A 239 4.79 -1.16 42.69
N PRO A 240 4.74 -0.40 41.57
CA PRO A 240 5.50 -0.57 40.33
C PRO A 240 6.95 -0.05 40.45
N SER A 241 7.83 -0.41 39.52
CA SER A 241 9.23 0.04 39.53
C SER A 241 9.40 1.50 39.12
N GLY A 242 9.85 2.36 40.04
CA GLY A 242 10.11 3.78 39.76
C GLY A 242 11.34 4.02 38.86
N HIS A 243 12.41 3.24 39.03
CA HIS A 243 13.58 3.28 38.15
C HIS A 243 13.20 2.93 36.71
N THR A 244 12.38 1.89 36.54
CA THR A 244 11.83 1.55 35.22
C THR A 244 11.02 2.70 34.63
N THR A 245 10.15 3.35 35.42
CA THR A 245 9.38 4.51 34.95
C THR A 245 10.29 5.65 34.46
N LYS A 246 11.35 5.99 35.20
CA LYS A 246 12.31 7.04 34.79
C LYS A 246 13.06 6.66 33.52
N THR A 247 13.52 5.40 33.44
CA THR A 247 14.21 4.89 32.26
C THR A 247 13.30 4.94 31.03
N TYR A 248 12.08 4.40 31.11
CA TYR A 248 11.12 4.47 30.01
C TYR A 248 10.74 5.91 29.66
N ASN A 249 10.53 6.80 30.63
CA ASN A 249 10.31 8.22 30.34
C ASN A 249 11.44 8.74 29.43
N ARG A 250 12.70 8.64 29.85
CA ARG A 250 13.84 9.11 29.06
C ARG A 250 13.89 8.49 27.66
N GLY A 251 13.70 7.16 27.55
CA GLY A 251 13.73 6.46 26.26
C GLY A 251 12.59 6.86 25.33
N LEU A 252 11.36 7.00 25.85
CA LEU A 252 10.21 7.47 25.07
C LEU A 252 10.36 8.94 24.67
N GLY A 253 10.94 9.76 25.55
CA GLY A 253 11.27 11.14 25.23
C GLY A 253 12.27 11.22 24.09
N LEU A 254 13.41 10.52 24.21
CA LEU A 254 14.40 10.45 23.13
C LEU A 254 13.83 9.89 21.84
N ALA A 255 12.99 8.84 21.90
CA ALA A 255 12.32 8.31 20.72
C ALA A 255 11.33 9.31 20.09
N THR A 256 10.79 10.25 20.87
CA THR A 256 10.04 11.39 20.33
C THR A 256 10.98 12.42 19.70
N LEU A 257 12.11 12.74 20.33
CA LEU A 257 13.05 13.74 19.82
C LEU A 257 13.82 13.28 18.58
N LEU A 258 13.97 11.96 18.40
CA LEU A 258 14.76 11.34 17.32
C LEU A 258 14.03 10.08 16.79
N PRO A 259 12.87 10.24 16.14
CA PRO A 259 11.99 9.13 15.78
C PRO A 259 12.61 8.14 14.78
N GLU A 260 13.63 8.54 14.04
CA GLU A 260 14.45 7.72 13.15
C GLU A 260 15.13 6.55 13.87
N LEU A 261 15.43 6.70 15.17
CA LEU A 261 16.01 5.68 16.05
C LEU A 261 15.02 5.22 17.14
N GLY A 262 13.74 5.50 16.95
CA GLY A 262 12.70 5.18 17.93
C GLY A 262 12.72 3.73 18.40
N PRO A 263 12.77 2.71 17.51
CA PRO A 263 12.82 1.31 17.91
C PRO A 263 14.02 0.98 18.83
N GLU A 264 15.21 1.48 18.49
CA GLU A 264 16.44 1.25 19.24
C GLU A 264 16.38 1.91 20.63
N LEU A 265 15.89 3.15 20.71
CA LEU A 265 15.77 3.91 21.94
C LEU A 265 14.77 3.27 22.92
N VAL A 266 13.62 2.83 22.43
CA VAL A 266 12.63 2.16 23.30
C VAL A 266 13.04 0.73 23.67
N ALA A 267 13.77 0.03 22.79
CA ALA A 267 14.36 -1.27 23.11
C ALA A 267 15.44 -1.14 24.21
N ARG A 268 16.28 -0.10 24.15
CA ARG A 268 17.24 0.21 25.21
C ARG A 268 16.56 0.55 26.53
N ALA A 269 15.43 1.26 26.48
CA ALA A 269 14.61 1.52 27.65
C ALA A 269 14.05 0.24 28.28
N ALA A 270 13.60 -0.70 27.42
CA ALA A 270 13.14 -2.02 27.85
C ALA A 270 14.27 -2.85 28.48
N GLU A 271 15.49 -2.77 27.94
CA GLU A 271 16.65 -3.36 28.61
C GLU A 271 16.92 -2.71 29.97
N GLY A 272 16.89 -1.38 30.09
CA GLY A 272 17.13 -0.73 31.38
C GLY A 272 16.06 -1.09 32.43
N GLY A 273 14.83 -1.36 32.02
CA GLY A 273 13.80 -1.98 32.86
C GLY A 273 14.15 -3.43 33.24
N ASN A 274 14.55 -4.25 32.27
CA ASN A 274 15.00 -5.64 32.49
C ASN A 274 16.22 -5.71 33.42
N ASN A 275 17.11 -4.73 33.36
CA ASN A 275 18.29 -4.63 34.22
C ASN A 275 17.89 -4.52 35.70
N ARG A 276 16.68 -4.05 36.02
CA ARG A 276 16.14 -4.07 37.40
C ARG A 276 15.78 -5.48 37.87
N VAL A 277 15.44 -6.38 36.94
CA VAL A 277 15.23 -7.81 37.17
C VAL A 277 16.58 -8.52 37.27
N VAL A 278 17.55 -8.16 36.43
CA VAL A 278 18.94 -8.65 36.52
C VAL A 278 19.55 -8.38 37.89
N LEU A 279 19.31 -7.21 38.47
CA LEU A 279 19.76 -6.85 39.83
C LEU A 279 18.97 -7.58 40.94
N GLY A 280 17.88 -8.29 40.62
CA GLY A 280 17.05 -8.97 41.62
C GLY A 280 16.27 -8.03 42.54
N VAL A 281 16.13 -6.75 42.18
CA VAL A 281 15.46 -5.72 43.01
C VAL A 281 14.02 -5.44 42.60
N HIS A 282 13.61 -5.92 41.41
CA HIS A 282 12.26 -5.81 40.88
C HIS A 282 11.84 -7.09 40.15
N TYR A 283 10.54 -7.37 40.18
CA TYR A 283 9.95 -8.45 39.41
C TYR A 283 9.55 -7.97 38.00
N PRO A 284 9.39 -8.88 37.02
CA PRO A 284 8.80 -8.57 35.72
C PRO A 284 7.53 -7.72 35.77
N MET A 285 6.58 -8.05 36.65
CA MET A 285 5.34 -7.28 36.80
C MET A 285 5.60 -5.83 37.22
N ASP A 286 6.61 -5.57 38.06
CA ASP A 286 6.99 -4.22 38.46
C ASP A 286 7.52 -3.40 37.28
N VAL A 287 8.22 -4.06 36.35
CA VAL A 287 8.78 -3.46 35.14
C VAL A 287 7.66 -3.14 34.15
N ILE A 288 6.71 -4.06 33.95
CA ILE A 288 5.49 -3.82 33.15
C ILE A 288 4.73 -2.62 33.70
N GLY A 289 4.45 -2.60 35.01
CA GLY A 289 3.78 -1.46 35.65
C GLY A 289 4.57 -0.16 35.56
N GLY A 290 5.91 -0.24 35.62
CA GLY A 290 6.80 0.91 35.43
C GLY A 290 6.73 1.50 34.02
N ARG A 291 6.68 0.64 33.00
CA ARG A 291 6.49 0.99 31.58
C ARG A 291 5.12 1.63 31.34
N ILE A 292 4.03 1.03 31.82
CA ILE A 292 2.67 1.61 31.74
C ILE A 292 2.65 3.01 32.34
N SER A 293 3.26 3.16 33.52
CA SER A 293 3.32 4.45 34.22
C SER A 293 4.06 5.52 33.41
N ALA A 294 5.16 5.15 32.74
CA ALA A 294 5.92 6.06 31.88
C ALA A 294 5.14 6.44 30.63
N SER A 295 4.55 5.47 29.92
CA SER A 295 3.73 5.73 28.74
C SER A 295 2.57 6.68 29.04
N ALA A 296 1.85 6.45 30.15
CA ALA A 296 0.78 7.35 30.59
C ALA A 296 1.30 8.75 30.96
N SER A 297 2.50 8.83 31.57
CA SER A 297 3.16 10.09 31.93
C SER A 297 3.49 10.93 30.70
N VAL A 298 4.18 10.35 29.71
CA VAL A 298 4.56 11.08 28.49
C VAL A 298 3.33 11.42 27.63
N THR A 299 2.32 10.55 27.57
CA THR A 299 1.05 10.86 26.89
C THR A 299 0.38 12.09 27.50
N ALA A 300 0.29 12.18 28.82
CA ALA A 300 -0.31 13.33 29.49
C ALA A 300 0.45 14.63 29.19
N LEU A 301 1.79 14.58 29.20
CA LEU A 301 2.62 15.75 28.89
C LEU A 301 2.55 16.17 27.42
N TRP A 302 2.61 15.21 26.48
CA TRP A 302 2.61 15.54 25.05
C TRP A 302 1.24 16.06 24.63
N SER A 303 0.19 15.70 25.37
CA SER A 303 -1.16 16.22 25.18
C SER A 303 -1.32 17.66 25.68
N ASP A 304 -0.48 18.15 26.59
CA ASP A 304 -0.46 19.57 26.94
C ASP A 304 0.16 20.39 25.80
N ALA A 305 -0.67 21.21 25.16
CA ALA A 305 -0.25 22.09 24.07
C ALA A 305 0.89 23.04 24.50
N THR A 306 0.88 23.54 25.73
CA THR A 306 1.90 24.48 26.23
C THR A 306 3.26 23.81 26.33
N PHE A 307 3.32 22.64 26.97
CA PHE A 307 4.55 21.87 27.10
C PHE A 307 5.07 21.42 25.73
N ARG A 308 4.16 20.91 24.89
CA ARG A 308 4.48 20.45 23.54
C ARG A 308 5.10 21.54 22.67
N GLN A 309 4.48 22.73 22.62
CA GLN A 309 4.94 23.82 21.74
C GLN A 309 6.19 24.52 22.28
N ASN A 310 6.33 24.66 23.60
CA ASN A 310 7.40 25.47 24.19
C ASN A 310 8.62 24.66 24.64
N VAL A 311 8.49 23.35 24.84
CA VAL A 311 9.55 22.49 25.37
C VAL A 311 9.86 21.33 24.44
N LEU A 312 8.87 20.48 24.14
CA LEU A 312 9.10 19.23 23.39
C LEU A 312 9.56 19.46 21.95
N LEU A 313 8.76 20.18 21.14
CA LEU A 313 9.09 20.41 19.73
C LEU A 313 10.37 21.25 19.55
N PRO A 314 10.63 22.30 20.37
CA PRO A 314 11.90 23.00 20.30
C PRO A 314 13.13 22.16 20.66
N ALA A 315 13.01 21.17 21.54
CA ALA A 315 14.10 20.23 21.84
C ALA A 315 14.29 19.20 20.72
N HIS A 316 13.20 18.75 20.08
CA HIS A 316 13.26 17.89 18.90
C HIS A 316 14.01 18.60 17.77
N ASP A 317 13.61 19.83 17.44
CA ASP A 317 14.24 20.59 16.37
C ASP A 317 15.72 20.89 16.67
N GLU A 318 16.09 21.15 17.93
CA GLU A 318 17.48 21.34 18.32
C GLU A 318 18.32 20.08 18.06
N LEU A 319 17.85 18.91 18.53
CA LEU A 319 18.56 17.65 18.38
C LEU A 319 18.68 17.23 16.91
N GLU A 320 17.58 17.30 16.16
CA GLU A 320 17.52 16.98 14.73
C GLU A 320 18.49 17.85 13.91
N ASN A 321 18.42 19.18 14.11
CA ASN A 321 19.28 20.11 13.37
C ASN A 321 20.76 19.92 13.73
N TYR A 322 21.06 19.67 15.01
CA TYR A 322 22.42 19.44 15.46
C TYR A 322 23.02 18.18 14.80
N ILE A 323 22.31 17.06 14.87
CA ILE A 323 22.76 15.79 14.28
C ILE A 323 22.89 15.95 12.77
N ALA A 324 21.90 16.53 12.09
CA ALA A 324 21.97 16.75 10.64
C ALA A 324 23.18 17.61 10.24
N ALA A 325 23.49 18.67 10.98
CA ALA A 325 24.66 19.52 10.72
C ALA A 325 25.98 18.76 10.91
N ARG A 326 26.13 17.98 11.99
CA ARG A 326 27.30 17.14 12.24
C ARG A 326 27.46 16.07 11.17
N CYS A 327 26.37 15.39 10.82
CA CYS A 327 26.36 14.38 9.76
C CYS A 327 26.73 14.96 8.40
N LYS A 328 26.27 16.17 8.08
CA LYS A 328 26.66 16.86 6.84
C LYS A 328 28.14 17.19 6.82
N ALA A 329 28.67 17.74 7.92
CA ALA A 329 30.09 18.07 8.05
C ALA A 329 30.99 16.84 7.87
N ASP A 330 30.58 15.70 8.40
CA ASP A 330 31.33 14.44 8.33
C ASP A 330 31.01 13.61 7.07
N GLY A 331 30.18 14.14 6.15
CA GLY A 331 29.80 13.48 4.90
C GLY A 331 28.90 12.26 5.09
N ASN A 332 28.20 12.13 6.23
CA ASN A 332 27.26 11.06 6.55
C ASN A 332 25.82 11.30 6.07
N GLY A 333 25.54 12.45 5.46
CA GLY A 333 24.24 12.80 4.90
C GLY A 333 23.70 14.11 5.47
N ASP A 334 22.74 14.71 4.77
CA ASP A 334 22.24 16.06 5.07
C ASP A 334 20.97 16.07 5.94
N THR A 335 20.45 14.89 6.31
CA THR A 335 19.32 14.72 7.23
C THR A 335 19.64 13.63 8.25
N VAL A 336 18.96 13.62 9.39
CA VAL A 336 19.12 12.55 10.40
C VAL A 336 18.75 11.19 9.83
N ALA A 337 17.65 11.05 9.10
CA ALA A 337 17.27 9.79 8.47
C ALA A 337 18.34 9.26 7.49
N ALA A 338 18.94 10.13 6.69
CA ALA A 338 20.05 9.77 5.81
C ALA A 338 21.29 9.37 6.62
N CYS A 339 21.59 10.10 7.69
CA CYS A 339 22.70 9.82 8.58
C CYS A 339 22.56 8.47 9.30
N ALA A 340 21.41 8.22 9.92
CA ALA A 340 21.11 6.96 10.58
C ALA A 340 21.23 5.78 9.60
N SER A 341 20.69 5.92 8.40
CA SER A 341 20.77 4.88 7.36
C SER A 341 22.19 4.64 6.84
N LYS A 342 22.98 5.71 6.64
CA LYS A 342 24.35 5.60 6.12
C LYS A 342 25.31 5.04 7.17
N THR A 343 25.17 5.46 8.42
CA THR A 343 25.96 4.94 9.54
C THR A 343 25.51 3.53 9.96
N GLY A 344 24.27 3.16 9.63
CA GLY A 344 23.62 1.91 10.05
C GLY A 344 23.10 1.95 11.48
N ALA A 345 22.94 3.15 12.08
CA ALA A 345 22.44 3.33 13.43
C ALA A 345 20.98 2.85 13.62
N ASN A 346 20.19 2.84 12.54
CA ASN A 346 18.82 2.30 12.51
C ASN A 346 18.75 0.82 12.08
N ASP A 347 19.86 0.10 12.21
CA ASP A 347 20.05 -1.26 11.70
C ASP A 347 21.26 -1.91 12.41
N LYS A 348 21.99 -2.78 11.71
CA LYS A 348 23.16 -3.54 12.16
C LYS A 348 24.33 -2.76 12.78
N ASN A 349 24.36 -1.43 12.83
CA ASN A 349 25.40 -0.67 13.53
C ASN A 349 24.83 0.20 14.67
N GLY A 350 23.54 0.06 14.96
CA GLY A 350 22.84 0.75 16.03
C GLY A 350 22.96 0.06 17.39
N TYR A 351 21.87 0.14 18.15
CA TYR A 351 21.72 -0.54 19.42
C TYR A 351 21.90 -2.06 19.26
N LYS A 352 22.71 -2.65 20.13
CA LYS A 352 22.96 -4.09 20.18
C LYS A 352 23.18 -4.55 21.60
N ASN A 353 22.87 -5.81 21.83
CA ASN A 353 23.36 -6.57 22.96
C ASN A 353 23.53 -8.04 22.54
N THR A 354 24.49 -8.74 23.14
CA THR A 354 24.72 -10.16 22.83
C THR A 354 24.11 -11.13 23.85
N PHE A 355 23.54 -10.61 24.95
CA PHE A 355 22.95 -11.46 25.98
C PHE A 355 21.55 -11.93 25.57
N THR A 356 21.12 -13.04 26.15
CA THR A 356 19.76 -13.55 26.04
C THR A 356 19.27 -13.94 27.42
N ASP A 357 17.96 -13.95 27.62
CA ASP A 357 17.35 -14.34 28.89
C ASP A 357 16.11 -15.23 28.67
N ALA A 358 15.35 -15.48 29.73
CA ALA A 358 14.15 -16.33 29.66
C ALA A 358 13.00 -15.72 28.85
N VAL A 359 13.10 -14.44 28.47
CA VAL A 359 12.08 -13.67 27.76
C VAL A 359 12.56 -13.27 26.37
N SER A 360 13.74 -12.62 26.27
CA SER A 360 14.39 -12.31 25.00
C SER A 360 15.41 -13.41 24.70
N THR A 361 14.98 -14.42 23.94
CA THR A 361 15.80 -15.63 23.70
C THR A 361 16.83 -15.46 22.59
N GLU A 362 16.75 -14.39 21.81
CA GLU A 362 17.73 -14.04 20.76
C GLU A 362 18.41 -12.70 21.08
N PRO A 363 19.68 -12.52 20.66
CA PRO A 363 20.40 -11.24 20.82
C PRO A 363 19.79 -10.11 19.99
N VAL A 364 20.03 -8.86 20.40
CA VAL A 364 19.73 -7.69 19.57
C VAL A 364 20.91 -7.40 18.64
N THR A 365 20.72 -7.66 17.35
CA THR A 365 21.75 -7.49 16.31
C THR A 365 21.45 -6.39 15.30
N ASP A 366 20.17 -6.01 15.19
CA ASP A 366 19.62 -5.06 14.24
C ASP A 366 18.26 -4.53 14.75
N ARG A 367 17.59 -3.71 13.94
CA ARG A 367 16.28 -3.14 14.26
C ARG A 367 15.20 -4.20 14.46
N ALA A 368 15.17 -5.24 13.63
CA ALA A 368 14.13 -6.26 13.69
C ALA A 368 14.21 -7.01 15.03
N SER A 369 15.40 -7.46 15.39
CA SER A 369 15.68 -8.08 16.69
C SER A 369 15.47 -7.13 17.87
N ALA A 370 15.69 -5.81 17.71
CA ALA A 370 15.34 -4.81 18.75
C ALA A 370 13.82 -4.72 18.97
N ILE A 371 13.03 -4.73 17.88
CA ILE A 371 11.56 -4.76 17.94
C ILE A 371 11.08 -6.06 18.59
N ASP A 372 11.67 -7.20 18.24
CA ASP A 372 11.32 -8.50 18.82
C ASP A 372 11.65 -8.56 20.31
N ALA A 373 12.83 -8.10 20.73
CA ALA A 373 13.22 -8.02 22.13
C ALA A 373 12.31 -7.09 22.95
N TYR A 374 11.92 -5.93 22.39
CA TYR A 374 10.92 -5.05 23.01
C TYR A 374 9.58 -5.76 23.15
N THR A 375 9.09 -6.39 22.08
CA THR A 375 7.80 -7.09 22.02
C THR A 375 7.73 -8.23 23.05
N ALA A 376 8.78 -9.04 23.15
CA ALA A 376 8.85 -10.13 24.14
C ALA A 376 8.79 -9.59 25.58
N ARG A 377 9.47 -8.47 25.85
CA ARG A 377 9.48 -7.80 27.17
C ARG A 377 8.20 -7.02 27.48
N MET A 378 7.25 -6.91 26.56
CA MET A 378 5.95 -6.34 26.91
C MET A 378 5.22 -7.25 27.89
N THR A 379 5.28 -8.58 27.67
CA THR A 379 4.54 -9.55 28.49
C THR A 379 5.43 -10.35 29.43
N TYR A 380 6.75 -10.32 29.29
CA TYR A 380 7.69 -11.12 30.10
C TYR A 380 7.35 -12.63 30.15
N GLY A 381 6.68 -13.15 29.11
CA GLY A 381 6.24 -14.53 29.03
C GLY A 381 5.08 -14.90 29.96
N PHE A 382 4.36 -13.93 30.55
CA PHE A 382 3.11 -14.21 31.25
C PHE A 382 2.07 -14.79 30.31
N SER A 383 1.29 -15.76 30.78
CA SER A 383 0.07 -16.19 30.10
C SER A 383 -1.03 -15.14 30.24
N GLN A 384 -1.94 -15.09 29.27
CA GLN A 384 -3.14 -14.25 29.35
C GLN A 384 -3.98 -14.64 30.58
N THR A 385 -4.38 -13.64 31.36
CA THR A 385 -5.24 -13.75 32.55
C THR A 385 -6.71 -13.45 32.24
N SER A 386 -6.99 -12.89 31.06
CA SER A 386 -8.34 -12.66 30.54
C SER A 386 -8.41 -12.94 29.04
N ALA A 387 -9.52 -12.60 28.38
CA ALA A 387 -9.79 -13.01 27.01
C ALA A 387 -8.80 -12.38 26.00
N ALA A 388 -8.27 -13.23 25.12
CA ALA A 388 -7.55 -12.86 23.91
C ALA A 388 -8.47 -12.26 22.82
N GLY A 389 -7.88 -11.65 21.79
CA GLY A 389 -8.58 -11.22 20.58
C GLY A 389 -9.58 -10.07 20.77
N GLN A 390 -9.46 -9.30 21.85
CA GLN A 390 -10.29 -8.10 22.04
C GLN A 390 -9.87 -7.00 21.07
N ALA A 391 -10.81 -6.12 20.72
CA ALA A 391 -10.53 -4.97 19.86
C ALA A 391 -9.41 -4.09 20.47
N PRO A 392 -8.59 -3.43 19.63
CA PRO A 392 -7.56 -2.50 20.09
C PRO A 392 -8.12 -1.40 20.99
N VAL A 393 -7.31 -0.93 21.94
CA VAL A 393 -7.68 0.15 22.86
C VAL A 393 -6.54 1.16 22.91
N VAL A 394 -6.70 2.28 22.20
CA VAL A 394 -5.76 3.39 22.26
C VAL A 394 -6.26 4.44 23.26
N PRO A 395 -5.52 4.77 24.33
CA PRO A 395 -5.90 5.83 25.26
C PRO A 395 -6.07 7.18 24.55
N GLN A 396 -6.94 8.04 25.06
CA GLN A 396 -7.05 9.41 24.55
C GLN A 396 -5.72 10.16 24.75
N GLY A 397 -5.29 10.91 23.74
CA GLY A 397 -4.02 11.65 23.77
C GLY A 397 -2.81 10.80 23.38
N ALA A 398 -2.93 9.46 23.31
CA ALA A 398 -1.81 8.59 22.96
C ALA A 398 -1.33 8.81 21.51
N GLU A 399 -2.17 9.33 20.61
CA GLU A 399 -1.76 9.83 19.29
C GLU A 399 -0.62 10.84 19.37
N ASN A 400 -0.49 11.57 20.49
CA ASN A 400 0.56 12.56 20.67
C ASN A 400 1.95 11.91 20.80
N LEU A 401 2.04 10.63 21.16
CA LEU A 401 3.30 9.87 21.21
C LEU A 401 3.98 9.74 19.84
N LEU A 402 3.22 9.92 18.76
CA LEU A 402 3.70 9.78 17.39
C LEU A 402 3.79 11.12 16.62
N LEU A 403 3.71 12.26 17.31
CA LEU A 403 3.64 13.58 16.65
C LEU A 403 4.86 13.89 15.77
N THR A 404 6.06 13.57 16.26
CA THR A 404 7.31 13.82 15.54
C THR A 404 7.62 12.74 14.53
N ALA A 405 7.18 11.49 14.79
CA ALA A 405 7.33 10.38 13.86
C ALA A 405 6.41 10.52 12.62
N PHE A 406 5.21 11.07 12.81
CA PHE A 406 4.20 11.21 11.75
C PHE A 406 3.53 12.60 11.81
N PRO A 407 4.26 13.70 11.56
CA PRO A 407 3.74 15.05 11.67
C PRO A 407 2.61 15.33 10.67
N ASP A 408 2.64 14.69 9.50
CA ASP A 408 1.68 14.89 8.41
C ASP A 408 0.39 14.05 8.55
N LEU A 409 0.33 13.13 9.50
CA LEU A 409 -0.89 12.36 9.77
C LEU A 409 -1.86 13.16 10.64
N THR A 410 -3.15 12.90 10.49
CA THR A 410 -4.17 13.36 11.44
C THR A 410 -4.08 12.59 12.76
N ASP A 411 -4.68 13.12 13.82
CA ASP A 411 -4.79 12.41 15.10
C ASP A 411 -5.44 11.03 14.93
N ALA A 412 -6.52 10.94 14.16
CA ALA A 412 -7.19 9.67 13.86
C ALA A 412 -6.26 8.66 13.14
N GLN A 413 -5.46 9.13 12.18
CA GLN A 413 -4.50 8.28 11.48
C GLN A 413 -3.35 7.82 12.40
N ARG A 414 -2.84 8.69 13.30
CA ARG A 414 -1.86 8.27 14.31
C ARG A 414 -2.43 7.23 15.28
N ARG A 415 -3.71 7.34 15.66
CA ARG A 415 -4.40 6.32 16.46
C ARG A 415 -4.47 4.98 15.73
N GLN A 416 -4.78 4.97 14.44
CA GLN A 416 -4.77 3.74 13.63
C GLN A 416 -3.38 3.07 13.58
N VAL A 417 -2.29 3.85 13.58
CA VAL A 417 -0.92 3.29 13.67
C VAL A 417 -0.68 2.62 15.02
N LEU A 418 -1.14 3.24 16.11
CA LEU A 418 -1.04 2.67 17.46
C LEU A 418 -1.90 1.40 17.57
N GLU A 419 -3.15 1.42 17.10
CA GLU A 419 -4.06 0.26 17.05
C GLU A 419 -3.42 -0.91 16.31
N ALA A 420 -2.83 -0.67 15.14
CA ALA A 420 -2.16 -1.70 14.34
C ALA A 420 -0.88 -2.25 14.99
N SER A 421 -0.28 -1.50 15.92
CA SER A 421 0.95 -1.92 16.61
C SER A 421 0.68 -2.83 17.81
N GLU A 422 -0.55 -2.84 18.35
CA GLU A 422 -0.86 -3.48 19.63
C GLU A 422 -0.48 -4.98 19.68
N ILE A 423 -0.01 -5.43 20.85
CA ILE A 423 0.01 -6.86 21.19
C ILE A 423 -1.41 -7.35 21.51
N ASP A 424 -1.63 -8.66 21.43
CA ASP A 424 -2.93 -9.26 21.73
C ASP A 424 -3.40 -8.95 23.16
N SER A 425 -4.72 -8.96 23.38
CA SER A 425 -5.34 -8.61 24.65
C SER A 425 -5.16 -9.67 25.72
N GLY A 426 -5.44 -9.31 26.97
CA GLY A 426 -5.66 -10.25 28.05
C GLY A 426 -4.43 -10.64 28.86
N TYR A 427 -3.26 -10.06 28.59
CA TYR A 427 -2.09 -10.18 29.46
C TYR A 427 -2.28 -9.42 30.79
N PRO A 428 -1.52 -9.74 31.85
CA PRO A 428 -1.65 -9.04 33.12
C PRO A 428 -1.52 -7.52 33.00
N LEU A 429 -2.37 -6.79 33.73
CA LEU A 429 -2.51 -5.33 33.76
C LEU A 429 -3.23 -4.73 32.54
N ASP A 430 -3.53 -5.53 31.51
CA ASP A 430 -4.26 -5.07 30.33
C ASP A 430 -5.58 -4.39 30.71
N ALA A 431 -6.38 -5.04 31.58
CA ALA A 431 -7.74 -4.61 31.89
C ALA A 431 -7.79 -3.25 32.62
N SER A 432 -6.77 -2.91 33.42
CA SER A 432 -6.70 -1.63 34.12
C SER A 432 -5.84 -0.58 33.40
N SER A 433 -4.96 -0.98 32.49
CA SER A 433 -3.97 -0.09 31.85
C SER A 433 -4.58 0.95 30.91
N ASN A 434 -5.88 0.88 30.63
CA ASN A 434 -6.55 1.73 29.64
C ASN A 434 -5.92 1.62 28.23
N GLY A 435 -5.33 0.46 27.91
CA GLY A 435 -4.67 0.20 26.62
C GLY A 435 -3.16 0.43 26.60
N PHE A 436 -2.58 1.10 27.60
CA PHE A 436 -1.12 1.36 27.65
C PHE A 436 -0.27 0.10 27.69
N GLU A 437 -0.83 -1.02 28.16
CA GLU A 437 -0.12 -2.30 28.18
C GLU A 437 0.07 -2.88 26.77
N ARG A 438 -0.89 -2.62 25.87
CA ARG A 438 -0.94 -3.20 24.53
C ARG A 438 -0.09 -2.49 23.50
N ILE A 439 0.09 -1.17 23.62
CA ILE A 439 0.76 -0.37 22.59
C ILE A 439 2.23 -0.76 22.43
N ASN A 440 2.58 -1.28 21.25
CA ASN A 440 3.97 -1.62 20.93
C ASN A 440 4.67 -0.44 20.23
N LEU A 441 5.30 0.41 21.03
CA LEU A 441 5.95 1.62 20.51
C LEU A 441 7.16 1.31 19.62
N ALA A 442 7.87 0.19 19.81
CA ALA A 442 8.95 -0.21 18.91
C ALA A 442 8.42 -0.48 17.49
N LYS A 443 7.29 -1.19 17.37
CA LYS A 443 6.60 -1.35 16.09
C LYS A 443 6.11 -0.01 15.54
N ALA A 444 5.43 0.80 16.35
CA ALA A 444 4.84 2.07 15.90
C ALA A 444 5.90 3.03 15.32
N PHE A 445 7.07 3.17 15.96
CA PHE A 445 8.19 3.98 15.45
C PHE A 445 8.90 3.38 14.23
N SER A 446 8.55 2.16 13.82
CA SER A 446 9.06 1.53 12.60
C SER A 446 8.00 1.48 11.48
N ALA A 447 6.87 2.17 11.64
CA ALA A 447 5.76 2.04 10.72
C ALA A 447 6.01 2.78 9.38
N LYS A 448 5.65 2.10 8.29
CA LYS A 448 5.41 2.70 6.98
C LYS A 448 3.90 2.74 6.75
N VAL A 449 3.36 3.94 6.67
CA VAL A 449 1.94 4.23 6.47
C VAL A 449 1.71 4.56 5.00
N THR A 450 0.79 3.84 4.36
CA THR A 450 0.34 4.13 3.00
C THR A 450 -1.04 4.75 3.08
N LEU A 451 -1.18 5.97 2.57
CA LEU A 451 -2.45 6.68 2.46
C LEU A 451 -3.12 6.43 1.10
N SER A 452 -4.43 6.66 1.02
CA SER A 452 -5.17 6.82 -0.23
C SER A 452 -4.59 7.98 -1.07
N GLU A 453 -4.93 8.03 -2.36
CA GLU A 453 -4.45 9.08 -3.29
C GLU A 453 -4.75 10.49 -2.75
N ASP A 454 -5.94 10.70 -2.19
CA ASP A 454 -6.37 11.97 -1.58
C ASP A 454 -5.78 12.24 -0.18
N GLY A 455 -5.06 11.27 0.40
CA GLY A 455 -4.48 11.35 1.74
C GLY A 455 -5.47 11.18 2.89
N SER A 456 -6.76 10.91 2.62
CA SER A 456 -7.81 10.92 3.65
C SER A 456 -7.85 9.65 4.51
N THR A 457 -7.42 8.51 3.98
CA THR A 457 -7.51 7.20 4.65
C THR A 457 -6.20 6.44 4.59
N ILE A 458 -5.90 5.63 5.60
CA ILE A 458 -4.80 4.66 5.57
C ILE A 458 -5.26 3.43 4.79
N THR A 459 -4.55 3.07 3.72
CA THR A 459 -4.80 1.87 2.92
C THR A 459 -3.93 0.69 3.31
N ALA A 460 -2.74 0.95 3.89
CA ALA A 460 -1.88 -0.10 4.43
C ALA A 460 -0.94 0.44 5.52
N ILE A 461 -0.61 -0.42 6.49
CA ILE A 461 0.44 -0.20 7.49
C ILE A 461 1.36 -1.42 7.47
N SER A 462 2.67 -1.17 7.44
CA SER A 462 3.70 -2.20 7.62
C SER A 462 4.73 -1.73 8.63
N PHE A 463 5.40 -2.65 9.32
CA PHE A 463 6.39 -2.34 10.36
C PHE A 463 7.79 -2.80 9.93
N GLY A 464 8.82 -2.31 10.63
CA GLY A 464 10.22 -2.61 10.35
C GLY A 464 10.88 -1.66 9.33
N ALA A 465 10.26 -0.53 9.01
CA ALA A 465 10.86 0.48 8.15
C ALA A 465 12.11 1.10 8.81
N LYS A 466 13.05 1.57 7.99
CA LYS A 466 14.30 2.25 8.43
C LYS A 466 14.06 3.61 9.09
N ALA A 467 12.89 4.19 8.90
CA ALA A 467 12.37 5.34 9.63
C ALA A 467 10.83 5.32 9.54
N PRO A 468 10.12 6.01 10.45
CA PRO A 468 8.73 6.36 10.23
C PRO A 468 8.54 7.00 8.85
N THR A 469 7.64 6.46 8.04
CA THR A 469 7.40 7.01 6.69
C THR A 469 5.92 7.03 6.36
N VAL A 470 5.50 8.11 5.69
CA VAL A 470 4.17 8.24 5.09
C VAL A 470 4.36 8.28 3.57
N VAL A 471 3.68 7.37 2.87
CA VAL A 471 3.60 7.37 1.41
C VAL A 471 2.15 7.42 1.00
N LYS A 472 1.87 7.91 -0.21
CA LYS A 472 0.54 7.80 -0.82
C LYS A 472 0.55 6.63 -1.80
N THR A 473 -0.61 5.99 -1.96
CA THR A 473 -0.84 5.05 -3.05
C THR A 473 -0.52 5.78 -4.36
N ALA A 474 0.35 5.20 -5.19
CA ALA A 474 0.69 5.78 -6.47
C ALA A 474 -0.60 6.04 -7.26
N SER A 475 -0.76 7.25 -7.79
CA SER A 475 -1.96 7.57 -8.57
C SER A 475 -2.02 6.62 -9.77
N SER A 476 -3.20 6.04 -10.05
CA SER A 476 -3.44 5.37 -11.33
C SER A 476 -3.19 6.34 -12.52
N LYS A 477 -3.25 7.65 -12.27
CA LYS A 477 -3.01 8.73 -13.23
C LYS A 477 -1.52 8.94 -13.57
N ASP A 478 -0.60 8.60 -12.67
CA ASP A 478 0.86 8.58 -12.96
C ASP A 478 1.30 7.26 -13.59
N THR A 479 0.64 6.17 -13.21
CA THR A 479 0.94 4.84 -13.77
C THR A 479 0.64 4.77 -15.26
N ILE A 480 -0.45 5.41 -15.73
CA ILE A 480 -0.76 5.53 -17.16
C ILE A 480 0.38 6.21 -17.92
N THR A 481 0.98 7.27 -17.36
CA THR A 481 2.15 7.91 -17.98
C THR A 481 3.29 6.90 -18.14
N GLY A 482 3.56 6.10 -17.12
CA GLY A 482 4.57 5.03 -17.15
C GLY A 482 4.28 3.94 -18.20
N LEU A 483 3.01 3.50 -18.33
CA LEU A 483 2.59 2.49 -19.31
C LEU A 483 2.75 2.95 -20.77
N LEU A 484 2.87 4.27 -21.00
CA LEU A 484 2.93 4.88 -22.32
C LEU A 484 4.30 5.50 -22.63
N THR A 485 5.33 5.20 -21.82
CA THR A 485 6.67 5.81 -21.93
C THR A 485 7.33 5.58 -23.28
N ASP A 486 7.02 4.48 -23.97
CA ASP A 486 7.50 4.18 -25.32
C ASP A 486 7.18 5.28 -26.32
N PHE A 487 6.15 6.09 -26.09
CA PHE A 487 5.83 7.21 -26.97
C PHE A 487 6.99 8.21 -27.12
N ASN A 488 7.86 8.33 -26.11
CA ASN A 488 9.06 9.17 -26.17
C ASN A 488 10.10 8.67 -27.19
N GLU A 489 10.03 7.40 -27.63
CA GLU A 489 10.83 6.92 -28.76
C GLU A 489 10.39 7.55 -30.08
N TYR A 490 9.14 8.04 -30.17
CA TYR A 490 8.57 8.58 -31.39
C TYR A 490 8.51 10.11 -31.40
N TYR A 491 8.14 10.69 -30.27
CA TYR A 491 7.99 12.14 -30.10
C TYR A 491 8.39 12.56 -28.69
N VAL A 492 9.18 13.63 -28.58
CA VAL A 492 9.60 14.19 -27.30
C VAL A 492 9.04 15.60 -27.13
N ALA A 493 8.33 15.83 -26.02
CA ALA A 493 7.75 17.11 -25.66
C ALA A 493 8.79 18.24 -25.73
N GLY A 494 8.42 19.35 -26.38
CA GLY A 494 9.28 20.52 -26.57
C GLY A 494 10.44 20.33 -27.57
N LYS A 495 10.66 19.13 -28.10
CA LYS A 495 11.68 18.85 -29.12
C LYS A 495 11.08 18.49 -30.48
N GLY A 496 10.02 17.68 -30.49
CA GLY A 496 9.38 17.20 -31.72
C GLY A 496 9.66 15.73 -32.01
N VAL A 497 9.58 15.36 -33.28
CA VAL A 497 9.71 14.00 -33.81
C VAL A 497 11.17 13.52 -33.73
N THR A 498 11.39 12.31 -33.24
CA THR A 498 12.70 11.66 -33.17
C THR A 498 13.09 11.05 -34.54
N ASP A 499 14.34 10.58 -34.67
CA ASP A 499 14.77 9.88 -35.88
C ASP A 499 14.16 8.47 -35.98
N GLU A 500 14.08 7.77 -34.85
CA GLU A 500 13.45 6.46 -34.72
C GLU A 500 11.94 6.52 -34.98
N GLY A 501 11.29 7.61 -34.53
CA GLY A 501 9.86 7.85 -34.64
C GLY A 501 9.35 8.19 -36.02
N LYS A 502 10.24 8.61 -36.93
CA LYS A 502 9.85 9.18 -38.21
C LYS A 502 8.94 8.27 -39.03
N SER A 503 9.29 6.98 -39.14
CA SER A 503 8.50 6.03 -39.93
C SER A 503 7.14 5.73 -39.30
N VAL A 504 7.09 5.65 -37.96
CA VAL A 504 5.87 5.41 -37.19
C VAL A 504 4.92 6.59 -37.35
N LEU A 505 5.40 7.81 -37.10
CA LEU A 505 4.54 9.01 -37.16
C LEU A 505 4.13 9.38 -38.59
N VAL A 506 4.88 8.99 -39.63
CA VAL A 506 4.41 9.11 -41.02
C VAL A 506 3.18 8.24 -41.28
N HIS A 507 3.17 7.00 -40.77
CA HIS A 507 1.99 6.13 -40.86
C HIS A 507 0.83 6.67 -40.03
N ASP A 508 1.11 7.17 -38.82
CA ASP A 508 0.13 7.79 -37.92
C ASP A 508 -0.56 9.00 -38.58
N ASP A 509 0.23 9.88 -39.22
CA ASP A 509 -0.24 11.04 -40.00
C ASP A 509 -1.11 10.62 -41.19
N GLN A 510 -0.63 9.65 -41.97
CA GLN A 510 -1.30 9.19 -43.19
C GLN A 510 -2.67 8.58 -42.87
N LEU A 511 -2.74 7.67 -41.90
CA LEU A 511 -4.01 7.09 -41.46
C LEU A 511 -4.96 8.14 -40.90
N THR A 512 -4.44 9.14 -40.19
CA THR A 512 -5.26 10.22 -39.64
C THR A 512 -5.95 11.00 -40.76
N GLU A 513 -5.20 11.40 -41.79
CA GLU A 513 -5.75 12.08 -42.97
C GLU A 513 -6.72 11.17 -43.73
N ASP A 514 -6.38 9.90 -43.95
CA ASP A 514 -7.21 8.98 -44.75
C ASP A 514 -8.56 8.69 -44.08
N ILE A 515 -8.55 8.38 -42.78
CA ILE A 515 -9.77 8.10 -42.01
C ILE A 515 -10.66 9.36 -41.96
N ASN A 516 -10.09 10.51 -41.61
CA ASN A 516 -10.84 11.77 -41.53
C ASN A 516 -11.42 12.17 -42.89
N ASN A 517 -10.60 12.20 -43.95
CA ASN A 517 -11.04 12.64 -45.27
C ASN A 517 -12.08 11.68 -45.88
N LYS A 518 -11.93 10.37 -45.66
CA LYS A 518 -12.90 9.37 -46.14
C LYS A 518 -14.24 9.52 -45.44
N ALA A 519 -14.25 9.68 -44.11
CA ALA A 519 -15.47 9.84 -43.34
C ALA A 519 -16.17 11.18 -43.63
N TYR A 520 -15.41 12.26 -43.79
CA TYR A 520 -15.96 13.59 -44.10
C TYR A 520 -16.81 13.61 -45.38
N GLY A 521 -16.47 12.78 -46.36
CA GLY A 521 -17.15 12.75 -47.65
C GLY A 521 -17.07 14.10 -48.36
N THR A 522 -18.23 14.72 -48.65
CA THR A 522 -18.31 16.00 -49.36
C THR A 522 -18.43 17.22 -48.46
N ASP A 523 -19.11 17.09 -47.32
CA ASP A 523 -19.56 18.22 -46.49
C ASP A 523 -19.44 17.99 -44.97
N GLY A 524 -18.88 16.85 -44.53
CA GLY A 524 -18.75 16.52 -43.11
C GLY A 524 -20.08 16.22 -42.43
N ASN A 525 -21.07 15.77 -43.19
CA ASN A 525 -22.40 15.43 -42.70
C ASN A 525 -22.79 13.97 -43.00
N THR A 526 -21.81 13.09 -43.14
CA THR A 526 -22.08 11.67 -43.36
C THR A 526 -22.67 11.03 -42.10
N ALA A 527 -23.25 9.83 -42.25
CA ALA A 527 -23.70 9.06 -41.10
C ALA A 527 -22.56 8.76 -40.09
N GLN A 528 -21.32 8.65 -40.58
CA GLN A 528 -20.16 8.43 -39.72
C GLN A 528 -19.78 9.71 -38.95
N ASP A 529 -19.86 10.88 -39.58
CA ASP A 529 -19.62 12.17 -38.93
C ASP A 529 -20.63 12.40 -37.80
N GLN A 530 -21.93 12.18 -38.08
CA GLN A 530 -22.99 12.32 -37.07
C GLN A 530 -22.81 11.33 -35.91
N ARG A 531 -22.35 10.12 -36.20
CA ARG A 531 -22.02 9.15 -35.16
C ARG A 531 -20.80 9.58 -34.35
N ALA A 532 -19.79 10.14 -34.99
CA ALA A 532 -18.61 10.64 -34.31
C ALA A 532 -18.93 11.82 -33.38
N LEU A 533 -19.86 12.69 -33.77
CA LEU A 533 -20.40 13.76 -32.92
C LEU A 533 -21.13 13.17 -31.70
N SER A 534 -22.01 12.19 -31.90
CA SER A 534 -22.70 11.53 -30.78
C SER A 534 -21.72 10.88 -29.79
N ASP A 535 -20.66 10.23 -30.29
CA ASP A 535 -19.63 9.63 -29.44
C ASP A 535 -18.77 10.69 -28.72
N ALA A 536 -18.71 11.92 -29.24
CA ALA A 536 -17.92 12.99 -28.64
C ALA A 536 -18.57 13.54 -27.38
N GLN A 537 -19.90 13.38 -27.23
CA GLN A 537 -20.66 13.88 -26.08
C GLN A 537 -20.28 13.22 -24.75
N MET A 538 -19.44 12.17 -24.78
CA MET A 538 -19.06 11.40 -23.59
C MET A 538 -20.27 10.91 -22.79
N ASN A 539 -21.33 10.50 -23.50
CA ASN A 539 -22.52 9.90 -22.92
C ASN A 539 -22.52 8.40 -23.26
N SER A 540 -22.16 7.56 -22.29
CA SER A 540 -22.02 6.11 -22.51
C SER A 540 -23.35 5.43 -22.86
N THR A 541 -24.49 5.94 -22.35
CA THR A 541 -25.81 5.43 -22.73
C THR A 541 -26.05 5.64 -24.22
N ASN A 542 -25.81 6.83 -24.75
CA ASN A 542 -25.98 7.12 -26.18
C ASN A 542 -24.90 6.47 -27.05
N THR A 543 -23.69 6.29 -26.54
CA THR A 543 -22.56 5.72 -27.28
C THR A 543 -22.66 4.20 -27.41
N LEU A 544 -23.06 3.50 -26.33
CA LEU A 544 -22.88 2.04 -26.22
C LEU A 544 -24.15 1.22 -26.36
N TYR A 545 -25.35 1.82 -26.27
CA TYR A 545 -26.59 1.04 -26.26
C TYR A 545 -26.74 0.14 -27.50
N ASP A 546 -26.30 0.60 -28.67
CA ASP A 546 -26.44 -0.14 -29.91
C ASP A 546 -25.46 -1.32 -30.02
N ALA A 547 -24.43 -1.37 -29.17
CA ALA A 547 -23.58 -2.54 -29.02
C ALA A 547 -24.37 -3.76 -28.53
N LEU A 548 -25.51 -3.56 -27.86
CA LEU A 548 -26.36 -4.62 -27.35
C LEU A 548 -27.38 -5.12 -28.41
N GLY A 549 -27.33 -4.58 -29.64
CA GLY A 549 -28.30 -4.83 -30.69
C GLY A 549 -29.62 -4.08 -30.50
N PRO A 550 -30.54 -4.12 -31.48
CA PRO A 550 -31.72 -3.25 -31.50
C PRO A 550 -32.70 -3.45 -30.34
N VAL A 551 -32.83 -4.68 -29.82
CA VAL A 551 -33.80 -5.03 -28.78
C VAL A 551 -33.24 -4.74 -27.38
N LEU A 552 -32.17 -5.43 -26.98
CA LEU A 552 -31.55 -5.25 -25.67
C LEU A 552 -30.97 -3.84 -25.50
N GLY A 553 -30.43 -3.24 -26.58
CA GLY A 553 -29.96 -1.86 -26.60
C GLY A 553 -31.08 -0.87 -26.32
N LYS A 554 -32.27 -1.07 -26.90
CA LYS A 554 -33.44 -0.25 -26.60
C LYS A 554 -33.84 -0.36 -25.13
N TYR A 555 -33.92 -1.57 -24.57
CA TYR A 555 -34.25 -1.76 -23.16
C TYR A 555 -33.25 -1.10 -22.23
N TYR A 556 -31.95 -1.27 -22.50
CA TYR A 556 -30.89 -0.63 -21.73
C TYR A 556 -31.00 0.89 -21.77
N LYS A 557 -31.17 1.47 -22.97
CA LYS A 557 -31.29 2.92 -23.15
C LYS A 557 -32.54 3.48 -22.44
N ASP A 558 -33.71 2.89 -22.66
CA ASP A 558 -34.96 3.34 -22.03
C ASP A 558 -34.85 3.31 -20.49
N ALA A 559 -34.18 2.29 -19.93
CA ALA A 559 -34.00 2.14 -18.50
C ALA A 559 -33.00 3.14 -17.93
N ALA A 560 -31.88 3.35 -18.61
CA ALA A 560 -30.87 4.33 -18.23
C ALA A 560 -31.44 5.75 -18.27
N ASP A 561 -32.13 6.12 -19.35
CA ASP A 561 -32.76 7.44 -19.52
C ASP A 561 -33.87 7.66 -18.46
N ALA A 562 -34.57 6.59 -18.04
CA ALA A 562 -35.58 6.65 -16.99
C ALA A 562 -35.02 6.53 -15.56
N GLY A 563 -33.71 6.43 -15.37
CA GLY A 563 -33.07 6.29 -14.05
C GLY A 563 -33.38 4.97 -13.34
N LYS A 564 -33.74 3.92 -14.07
CA LYS A 564 -34.12 2.59 -13.52
C LYS A 564 -32.93 1.68 -13.22
N LEU A 565 -31.71 2.12 -13.56
CA LEU A 565 -30.47 1.38 -13.38
C LEU A 565 -29.46 2.14 -12.49
N PRO A 566 -29.83 2.53 -11.25
CA PRO A 566 -28.98 3.37 -10.41
C PRO A 566 -27.65 2.72 -10.01
N LYS A 567 -27.60 1.40 -9.78
CA LYS A 567 -26.34 0.71 -9.45
C LYS A 567 -25.44 0.61 -10.67
N THR A 568 -26.01 0.31 -11.83
CA THR A 568 -25.31 0.30 -13.11
C THR A 568 -24.72 1.67 -13.43
N ALA A 569 -25.52 2.73 -13.28
CA ALA A 569 -25.07 4.11 -13.50
C ALA A 569 -23.95 4.51 -12.53
N GLN A 570 -24.07 4.15 -11.26
CA GLN A 570 -23.03 4.42 -10.27
C GLN A 570 -21.73 3.67 -10.60
N PHE A 571 -21.81 2.37 -10.90
CA PHE A 571 -20.64 1.57 -11.26
C PHE A 571 -19.92 2.14 -12.48
N LEU A 572 -20.65 2.46 -13.56
CA LEU A 572 -20.07 3.09 -14.75
C LEU A 572 -19.47 4.48 -14.45
N SER A 573 -20.12 5.28 -13.60
CA SER A 573 -19.55 6.55 -13.13
C SER A 573 -18.20 6.36 -12.41
N ASP A 574 -18.06 5.29 -11.63
CA ASP A 574 -16.81 4.98 -10.94
C ASP A 574 -15.74 4.39 -11.88
N MET A 575 -16.16 3.61 -12.89
CA MET A 575 -15.26 3.17 -13.96
C MET A 575 -14.72 4.35 -14.75
N ASN A 576 -15.55 5.35 -15.07
CA ASN A 576 -15.08 6.58 -15.69
C ASN A 576 -13.95 7.26 -14.88
N LYS A 577 -14.09 7.30 -13.55
CA LYS A 577 -13.07 7.90 -12.65
C LYS A 577 -11.81 7.05 -12.49
N SER A 578 -11.80 5.79 -12.94
CA SER A 578 -10.70 4.85 -12.71
C SER A 578 -9.41 5.20 -13.47
N ALA A 579 -9.52 5.97 -14.55
CA ALA A 579 -8.39 6.41 -15.36
C ALA A 579 -8.47 7.92 -15.65
N SER A 580 -7.31 8.57 -15.74
CA SER A 580 -7.22 9.96 -16.21
C SER A 580 -5.94 10.14 -17.02
N THR A 581 -6.06 10.87 -18.12
CA THR A 581 -4.93 11.16 -19.01
C THR A 581 -4.25 12.50 -18.72
N GLY A 582 -4.67 13.23 -17.69
CA GLY A 582 -4.23 14.62 -17.45
C GLY A 582 -2.70 14.75 -17.31
N VAL A 583 -2.09 13.89 -16.51
CA VAL A 583 -0.63 13.88 -16.30
C VAL A 583 0.10 13.44 -17.57
N ALA A 584 -0.35 12.37 -18.21
CA ALA A 584 0.24 11.89 -19.45
C ALA A 584 0.19 12.96 -20.56
N LYS A 585 -0.95 13.64 -20.74
CA LYS A 585 -1.08 14.75 -21.71
C LYS A 585 -0.14 15.91 -21.42
N ALA A 586 0.00 16.29 -20.14
CA ALA A 586 0.92 17.33 -19.72
C ALA A 586 2.39 16.92 -19.92
N THR A 587 2.69 15.63 -19.85
CA THR A 587 4.04 15.04 -20.03
C THR A 587 4.42 14.98 -21.51
N TYR A 588 3.55 14.42 -22.35
CA TYR A 588 3.89 14.15 -23.75
C TYR A 588 3.63 15.34 -24.68
N GLN A 589 2.66 16.21 -24.41
CA GLN A 589 2.38 17.44 -25.17
C GLN A 589 2.44 17.29 -26.70
N HIS A 590 1.89 16.19 -27.23
CA HIS A 590 1.84 15.94 -28.67
C HIS A 590 0.81 16.88 -29.34
N PRO A 591 1.15 17.63 -30.41
CA PRO A 591 0.23 18.55 -31.08
C PRO A 591 -0.88 17.81 -31.83
N ARG A 592 -2.11 18.35 -31.79
CA ARG A 592 -3.26 17.77 -32.48
C ARG A 592 -3.13 17.78 -34.01
N PRO A 593 -3.85 16.92 -34.75
CA PRO A 593 -3.71 16.81 -36.20
C PRO A 593 -4.01 18.11 -36.96
N TYR A 594 -4.98 18.91 -36.50
CA TYR A 594 -5.50 20.08 -37.20
C TYR A 594 -4.77 21.40 -36.88
N VAL A 595 -3.70 21.39 -36.07
CA VAL A 595 -2.98 22.61 -35.66
C VAL A 595 -1.67 22.80 -36.42
N ASP A 596 -1.04 23.98 -36.27
CA ASP A 596 0.36 24.17 -36.65
C ASP A 596 1.25 23.39 -35.67
N ARG A 597 1.77 22.25 -36.13
CA ARG A 597 2.57 21.34 -35.30
C ARG A 597 4.01 21.80 -35.15
N VAL A 598 4.50 22.67 -36.04
CA VAL A 598 5.83 23.26 -35.90
C VAL A 598 5.81 24.34 -34.82
N ASN A 599 4.78 25.18 -34.79
CA ASN A 599 4.67 26.30 -33.84
C ASN A 599 3.60 26.04 -32.78
N PHE A 600 3.80 25.00 -31.97
CA PHE A 600 2.83 24.56 -30.98
C PHE A 600 3.14 25.12 -29.58
N ASN A 601 2.14 25.73 -28.93
CA ASN A 601 2.23 26.24 -27.55
C ASN A 601 3.48 27.11 -27.26
N GLY A 602 3.87 27.97 -28.19
CA GLY A 602 5.02 28.86 -28.02
C GLY A 602 6.39 28.19 -28.15
N THR A 603 6.42 26.91 -28.57
CA THR A 603 7.65 26.15 -28.82
C THR A 603 7.75 25.83 -30.32
N THR A 604 8.96 25.94 -30.87
CA THR A 604 9.25 25.46 -32.24
C THR A 604 9.71 24.01 -32.18
N LEU A 605 8.88 23.10 -32.71
CA LEU A 605 9.13 21.67 -32.72
C LEU A 605 9.82 21.24 -34.02
N ASN A 606 10.78 20.32 -33.92
CA ASN A 606 11.38 19.66 -35.08
C ASN A 606 10.44 18.54 -35.57
N MET A 607 9.79 18.75 -36.71
CA MET A 607 8.91 17.73 -37.30
C MET A 607 9.67 16.63 -38.07
N ASN A 608 11.01 16.69 -38.14
CA ASN A 608 11.86 15.70 -38.80
C ASN A 608 11.44 15.33 -40.25
N GLY A 609 10.92 16.32 -40.99
CA GLY A 609 10.41 16.16 -42.36
C GLY A 609 8.95 15.70 -42.48
N LEU A 610 8.24 15.51 -41.37
CA LEU A 610 6.77 15.40 -41.38
C LEU A 610 6.12 16.74 -41.69
N LYS A 611 4.85 16.71 -42.11
CA LYS A 611 4.08 17.89 -42.49
C LYS A 611 3.92 18.86 -41.31
N GLN A 612 4.03 20.17 -41.56
CA GLN A 612 3.73 21.17 -40.52
C GLN A 612 2.27 21.13 -40.08
N THR A 613 1.35 20.95 -41.04
CA THR A 613 -0.10 20.84 -40.81
C THR A 613 -0.63 19.71 -41.67
N LEU A 614 -1.51 18.89 -41.10
CA LEU A 614 -2.20 17.83 -41.84
C LEU A 614 -3.42 18.39 -42.56
N ASN A 615 -3.78 17.76 -43.69
CA ASN A 615 -5.02 18.05 -44.42
C ASN A 615 -6.21 17.41 -43.70
N ILE A 616 -6.57 18.00 -42.57
CA ILE A 616 -7.74 17.63 -41.77
C ILE A 616 -8.95 18.43 -42.21
N LYS A 617 -10.06 17.75 -42.46
CA LYS A 617 -11.38 18.34 -42.66
C LYS A 617 -12.09 18.42 -41.32
N LYS A 618 -12.34 19.65 -40.88
CA LYS A 618 -13.11 19.92 -39.68
C LYS A 618 -14.59 19.60 -39.92
N VAL A 619 -15.17 18.75 -39.09
CA VAL A 619 -16.59 18.39 -39.15
C VAL A 619 -17.41 19.59 -38.66
N PRO A 620 -18.32 20.17 -39.47
CA PRO A 620 -19.02 21.40 -39.09
C PRO A 620 -19.81 21.30 -37.78
N GLY A 621 -20.38 20.12 -37.50
CA GLY A 621 -21.09 19.87 -36.24
C GLY A 621 -20.19 19.92 -35.00
N TYR A 622 -18.87 19.83 -35.15
CA TYR A 622 -17.91 19.96 -34.04
C TYR A 622 -17.39 21.40 -33.88
N GLU A 623 -17.63 22.27 -34.87
CA GLU A 623 -17.41 23.72 -34.75
C GLU A 623 -18.59 24.42 -34.06
N ASN A 624 -19.72 23.73 -33.91
CA ASN A 624 -20.92 24.16 -33.20
C ASN A 624 -21.52 22.95 -32.46
N PHE A 625 -20.72 22.41 -31.54
CA PHE A 625 -20.99 21.15 -30.86
C PHE A 625 -21.93 21.33 -29.67
N ASP A 626 -22.94 20.46 -29.58
CA ASP A 626 -23.87 20.42 -28.44
C ASP A 626 -23.50 19.26 -27.51
N TRP A 627 -23.02 19.62 -26.31
CA TRP A 627 -22.69 18.67 -25.24
C TRP A 627 -23.92 17.98 -24.63
N GLY A 628 -25.12 18.48 -24.90
CA GLY A 628 -26.38 17.93 -24.37
C GLY A 628 -26.58 18.21 -22.87
N ASP A 629 -25.80 19.12 -22.29
CA ASP A 629 -25.89 19.58 -20.90
C ASP A 629 -26.79 20.82 -20.71
N GLY A 630 -27.30 21.37 -21.81
CA GLY A 630 -28.16 22.54 -21.84
C GLY A 630 -27.42 23.88 -21.97
N GLU A 631 -26.08 23.84 -22.09
CA GLU A 631 -25.29 25.02 -22.42
C GLU A 631 -25.36 25.34 -23.93
N ALA A 632 -24.90 26.53 -24.30
CA ALA A 632 -24.86 26.93 -25.71
C ALA A 632 -23.79 26.14 -26.47
N PRO A 633 -24.04 25.73 -27.73
CA PRO A 633 -23.04 25.03 -28.53
C PRO A 633 -21.73 25.83 -28.70
N ASP A 634 -20.61 25.13 -28.73
CA ASP A 634 -19.28 25.72 -28.81
C ASP A 634 -18.39 25.08 -29.89
N ASN A 635 -17.30 25.77 -30.23
CA ASN A 635 -16.31 25.29 -31.19
C ASN A 635 -15.25 24.45 -30.47
N GLU A 636 -15.41 23.14 -30.50
CA GLU A 636 -14.53 22.22 -29.81
C GLU A 636 -13.09 22.22 -30.35
N TYR A 637 -12.89 22.58 -31.63
CA TYR A 637 -11.53 22.71 -32.16
C TYR A 637 -10.73 23.81 -31.46
N ASP A 638 -11.38 24.90 -31.03
CA ASP A 638 -10.72 26.00 -30.32
C ASP A 638 -10.41 25.62 -28.87
N GLY A 639 -11.34 24.94 -28.19
CA GLY A 639 -11.17 24.47 -26.82
C GLY A 639 -10.04 23.45 -26.66
N LEU A 640 -9.84 22.60 -27.68
CA LEU A 640 -8.83 21.55 -27.67
C LEU A 640 -7.42 22.04 -28.08
N TYR A 641 -7.28 23.25 -28.65
CA TYR A 641 -6.04 23.76 -29.25
C TYR A 641 -4.83 23.71 -28.31
N ASN A 642 -5.00 24.11 -27.04
CA ASN A 642 -3.90 24.20 -26.06
C ASN A 642 -3.61 22.87 -25.33
N SER A 643 -4.38 21.81 -25.60
CA SER A 643 -4.28 20.52 -24.90
C SER A 643 -3.63 19.45 -25.77
N GLY A 644 -2.62 18.77 -25.24
CA GLY A 644 -1.92 17.69 -25.94
C GLY A 644 -2.85 16.57 -26.39
N SER A 645 -2.59 15.99 -27.57
CA SER A 645 -3.39 14.91 -28.15
C SER A 645 -3.14 13.57 -27.46
N PHE A 646 -1.89 13.22 -27.16
CA PHE A 646 -1.50 11.91 -26.65
C PHE A 646 -1.52 11.82 -25.11
N PRO A 647 -2.07 10.73 -24.53
CA PRO A 647 -3.04 9.80 -25.12
C PRO A 647 -4.43 10.43 -25.21
N SER A 648 -5.35 9.84 -25.98
CA SER A 648 -6.72 10.36 -26.12
C SER A 648 -7.55 10.17 -24.84
N GLY A 649 -7.98 11.27 -24.22
CA GLY A 649 -8.87 11.26 -23.05
C GLY A 649 -10.28 10.74 -23.38
N HIS A 650 -10.85 11.15 -24.53
CA HIS A 650 -12.14 10.68 -25.00
C HIS A 650 -12.14 9.18 -25.32
N THR A 651 -11.05 8.67 -25.88
CA THR A 651 -10.88 7.22 -26.06
C THR A 651 -10.77 6.52 -24.72
N THR A 652 -10.01 7.08 -23.77
CA THR A 652 -9.90 6.53 -22.41
C THR A 652 -11.28 6.44 -21.75
N PHE A 653 -12.10 7.48 -21.86
CA PHE A 653 -13.50 7.48 -21.41
C PHE A 653 -14.32 6.36 -22.07
N ALA A 654 -14.25 6.25 -23.40
CA ALA A 654 -14.98 5.21 -24.12
C ALA A 654 -14.56 3.80 -23.64
N PHE A 655 -13.26 3.58 -23.41
CA PHE A 655 -12.75 2.30 -22.92
C PHE A 655 -13.04 2.03 -21.45
N THR A 656 -13.05 3.02 -20.56
CA THR A 656 -13.45 2.80 -19.17
C THR A 656 -14.94 2.44 -19.08
N GLN A 657 -15.80 3.15 -19.81
CA GLN A 657 -17.23 2.85 -19.85
C GLN A 657 -17.52 1.54 -20.57
N GLY A 658 -16.84 1.30 -21.69
CA GLY A 658 -16.95 0.11 -22.51
C GLY A 658 -16.53 -1.17 -21.81
N ALA A 659 -15.30 -1.18 -21.26
CA ALA A 659 -14.80 -2.32 -20.52
C ALA A 659 -15.59 -2.54 -19.22
N GLY A 660 -16.06 -1.48 -18.57
CA GLY A 660 -16.99 -1.55 -17.44
C GLY A 660 -18.32 -2.22 -17.82
N LEU A 661 -18.95 -1.79 -18.92
CA LEU A 661 -20.19 -2.41 -19.39
C LEU A 661 -19.99 -3.86 -19.85
N ALA A 662 -18.89 -4.16 -20.54
CA ALA A 662 -18.52 -5.53 -20.91
C ALA A 662 -18.24 -6.42 -19.70
N TYR A 663 -17.73 -5.85 -18.60
CA TYR A 663 -17.60 -6.55 -17.32
C TYR A 663 -18.96 -6.87 -16.70
N LEU A 664 -19.99 -6.03 -16.88
CA LEU A 664 -21.36 -6.30 -16.42
C LEU A 664 -22.12 -7.28 -17.34
N LEU A 665 -21.94 -7.17 -18.66
CA LEU A 665 -22.59 -7.98 -19.70
C LEU A 665 -21.56 -8.68 -20.61
N PRO A 666 -20.76 -9.62 -20.07
CA PRO A 666 -19.74 -10.31 -20.86
C PRO A 666 -20.31 -11.15 -22.01
N GLU A 667 -21.59 -11.50 -21.96
CA GLU A 667 -22.29 -12.25 -23.02
C GLU A 667 -22.30 -11.49 -24.36
N LEU A 668 -22.24 -10.15 -24.31
CA LEU A 668 -22.11 -9.23 -25.46
C LEU A 668 -20.77 -8.49 -25.44
N GLY A 669 -19.79 -9.00 -24.69
CA GLY A 669 -18.45 -8.42 -24.57
C GLY A 669 -17.75 -8.18 -25.92
N PRO A 670 -17.79 -9.11 -26.90
CA PRO A 670 -17.21 -8.87 -28.23
C PRO A 670 -17.81 -7.63 -28.92
N GLU A 671 -19.13 -7.49 -28.90
CA GLU A 671 -19.85 -6.40 -29.53
C GLU A 671 -19.58 -5.06 -28.82
N ILE A 672 -19.63 -5.05 -27.49
CA ILE A 672 -19.34 -3.86 -26.67
C ILE A 672 -17.90 -3.38 -26.92
N MET A 673 -16.91 -4.26 -26.83
CA MET A 673 -15.51 -3.88 -27.02
C MET A 673 -15.25 -3.39 -28.46
N THR A 674 -15.93 -3.98 -29.46
CA THR A 674 -15.84 -3.51 -30.84
C THR A 674 -16.44 -2.12 -31.00
N ARG A 675 -17.64 -1.88 -30.47
CA ARG A 675 -18.29 -0.55 -30.51
C ARG A 675 -17.45 0.54 -29.85
N VAL A 676 -16.76 0.19 -28.77
CA VAL A 676 -15.86 1.07 -28.03
C VAL A 676 -14.61 1.40 -28.85
N SER A 677 -14.04 0.42 -29.57
CA SER A 677 -12.95 0.69 -30.51
C SER A 677 -13.37 1.64 -31.64
N GLU A 678 -14.63 1.56 -32.09
CA GLU A 678 -15.19 2.52 -33.05
C GLU A 678 -15.36 3.92 -32.44
N ALA A 679 -15.82 4.01 -31.19
CA ALA A 679 -15.94 5.29 -30.50
C ALA A 679 -14.57 5.98 -30.34
N GLY A 680 -13.50 5.21 -30.13
CA GLY A 680 -12.12 5.70 -30.22
C GLY A 680 -11.76 6.17 -31.64
N ASN A 681 -11.98 5.33 -32.65
CA ASN A 681 -11.73 5.65 -34.07
C ASN A 681 -12.47 6.92 -34.54
N ASN A 682 -13.66 7.17 -34.01
CA ASN A 682 -14.45 8.35 -34.31
C ASN A 682 -13.78 9.67 -33.84
N ARG A 683 -12.73 9.60 -33.02
CA ARG A 683 -11.89 10.77 -32.70
C ARG A 683 -10.93 11.13 -33.83
N ILE A 684 -10.54 10.13 -34.63
CA ILE A 684 -9.79 10.32 -35.88
C ILE A 684 -10.75 10.84 -36.96
N VAL A 685 -11.99 10.35 -37.01
CA VAL A 685 -13.04 10.89 -37.90
C VAL A 685 -13.23 12.39 -37.68
N LEU A 686 -13.29 12.86 -36.43
CA LEU A 686 -13.34 14.31 -36.15
C LEU A 686 -12.01 15.06 -36.39
N GLY A 687 -10.92 14.35 -36.68
CA GLY A 687 -9.61 14.94 -36.97
C GLY A 687 -8.88 15.50 -35.75
N VAL A 688 -9.22 15.07 -34.53
CA VAL A 688 -8.70 15.64 -33.27
C VAL A 688 -7.69 14.75 -32.54
N HIS A 689 -7.52 13.50 -32.99
CA HIS A 689 -6.61 12.50 -32.45
C HIS A 689 -6.02 11.62 -33.55
N TYR A 690 -4.86 11.03 -33.26
CA TYR A 690 -4.16 10.08 -34.13
C TYR A 690 -4.39 8.62 -33.69
N PRO A 691 -4.18 7.62 -34.56
CA PRO A 691 -4.15 6.20 -34.19
C PRO A 691 -3.36 5.88 -32.90
N LEU A 692 -2.14 6.42 -32.73
CA LEU A 692 -1.37 6.21 -31.49
C LEU A 692 -2.07 6.78 -30.25
N ASP A 693 -2.76 7.92 -30.37
CA ASP A 693 -3.55 8.48 -29.26
C ASP A 693 -4.69 7.52 -28.86
N ILE A 694 -5.30 6.84 -29.84
CA ILE A 694 -6.38 5.87 -29.61
C ILE A 694 -5.82 4.63 -28.92
N MET A 695 -4.69 4.09 -29.39
CA MET A 695 -4.01 2.96 -28.76
C MET A 695 -3.63 3.28 -27.31
N GLY A 696 -3.09 4.47 -27.04
CA GLY A 696 -2.76 4.91 -25.69
C GLY A 696 -4.00 5.06 -24.79
N GLY A 697 -5.12 5.55 -25.34
CA GLY A 697 -6.39 5.65 -24.63
C GLY A 697 -7.04 4.30 -24.32
N HIS A 698 -6.91 3.33 -25.24
CA HIS A 698 -7.30 1.93 -25.03
C HIS A 698 -6.53 1.32 -23.85
N ILE A 699 -5.20 1.38 -23.88
CA ILE A 699 -4.33 0.90 -22.79
C ILE A 699 -4.76 1.50 -21.44
N ALA A 700 -4.91 2.82 -21.39
CA ALA A 700 -5.28 3.54 -20.17
C ALA A 700 -6.67 3.13 -19.63
N GLY A 701 -7.66 3.01 -20.51
CA GLY A 701 -9.03 2.68 -20.10
C GLY A 701 -9.19 1.25 -19.58
N GLN A 702 -8.57 0.27 -20.25
CA GLN A 702 -8.59 -1.12 -19.78
C GLN A 702 -7.82 -1.29 -18.47
N TYR A 703 -6.64 -0.68 -18.36
CA TYR A 703 -5.86 -0.67 -17.12
C TYR A 703 -6.65 -0.08 -15.94
N GLY A 704 -7.33 1.06 -16.16
CA GLY A 704 -8.13 1.72 -15.13
C GLY A 704 -9.23 0.83 -14.57
N VAL A 705 -10.05 0.24 -15.45
CA VAL A 705 -11.16 -0.63 -15.06
C VAL A 705 -10.65 -1.87 -14.32
N ALA A 706 -9.66 -2.56 -14.87
CA ALA A 706 -9.10 -3.77 -14.27
C ALA A 706 -8.50 -3.50 -12.88
N THR A 707 -7.83 -2.36 -12.71
CA THR A 707 -7.28 -1.93 -11.43
C THR A 707 -8.40 -1.61 -10.44
N ALA A 708 -9.45 -0.91 -10.86
CA ALA A 708 -10.59 -0.57 -10.02
C ALA A 708 -11.31 -1.82 -9.52
N VAL A 709 -11.66 -2.76 -10.40
CA VAL A 709 -12.36 -4.00 -10.03
C VAL A 709 -11.48 -5.01 -9.29
N SER A 710 -10.16 -4.78 -9.23
CA SER A 710 -9.28 -5.56 -8.34
C SER A 710 -9.54 -5.25 -6.86
N GLY A 711 -10.08 -4.06 -6.55
CA GLY A 711 -10.54 -3.69 -5.22
C GLY A 711 -11.85 -4.38 -4.84
N GLU A 712 -11.91 -4.97 -3.65
CA GLU A 712 -13.04 -5.80 -3.22
C GLU A 712 -14.37 -5.04 -3.19
N LYS A 713 -14.36 -3.78 -2.72
CA LYS A 713 -15.55 -2.93 -2.71
C LYS A 713 -16.13 -2.72 -4.12
N THR A 714 -15.28 -2.33 -5.07
CA THR A 714 -15.70 -2.06 -6.44
C THR A 714 -16.12 -3.32 -7.18
N ALA A 715 -15.49 -4.47 -6.87
CA ALA A 715 -15.93 -5.76 -7.39
C ALA A 715 -17.35 -6.12 -6.92
N GLN A 716 -17.68 -5.89 -5.65
CA GLN A 716 -19.02 -6.10 -5.10
C GLN A 716 -20.05 -5.14 -5.69
N GLU A 717 -19.69 -3.87 -5.89
CA GLU A 717 -20.52 -2.89 -6.60
C GLU A 717 -20.80 -3.36 -8.04
N GLY A 718 -19.79 -3.87 -8.75
CA GLY A 718 -19.93 -4.45 -10.09
C GLY A 718 -20.85 -5.67 -10.12
N ALA A 719 -20.74 -6.58 -9.15
CA ALA A 719 -21.65 -7.73 -9.04
C ALA A 719 -23.10 -7.29 -8.82
N ALA A 720 -23.33 -6.27 -7.98
CA ALA A 720 -24.65 -5.73 -7.71
C ALA A 720 -25.24 -4.97 -8.92
N ALA A 721 -24.41 -4.21 -9.65
CA ALA A 721 -24.77 -3.54 -10.89
C ALA A 721 -25.13 -4.56 -11.99
N ARG A 722 -24.34 -5.63 -12.12
CA ARG A 722 -24.64 -6.71 -13.06
C ARG A 722 -25.99 -7.36 -12.76
N ALA A 723 -26.27 -7.66 -11.48
CA ALA A 723 -27.55 -8.25 -11.10
C ALA A 723 -28.73 -7.35 -11.50
N GLU A 724 -28.67 -6.05 -11.18
CA GLU A 724 -29.69 -5.06 -11.56
C GLU A 724 -29.92 -5.01 -13.08
N LEU A 725 -28.84 -4.92 -13.85
CA LEU A 725 -28.91 -4.82 -15.31
C LEU A 725 -29.50 -6.09 -15.93
N VAL A 726 -29.02 -7.27 -15.51
CA VAL A 726 -29.49 -8.55 -16.05
C VAL A 726 -30.93 -8.84 -15.67
N ASP A 727 -31.34 -8.53 -14.44
CA ASP A 727 -32.73 -8.69 -13.99
C ASP A 727 -33.67 -7.80 -14.81
N TYR A 728 -33.28 -6.55 -15.04
CA TYR A 728 -34.08 -5.62 -15.84
C TYR A 728 -34.23 -6.09 -17.30
N LEU A 729 -33.12 -6.41 -17.95
CA LEU A 729 -33.13 -6.89 -19.34
C LEU A 729 -33.96 -8.17 -19.47
N THR A 730 -33.78 -9.13 -18.57
CA THR A 730 -34.55 -10.39 -18.57
C THR A 730 -36.05 -10.13 -18.39
N ALA A 731 -36.43 -9.19 -17.52
CA ALA A 731 -37.83 -8.84 -17.31
C ALA A 731 -38.48 -8.22 -18.57
N GLN A 732 -37.77 -7.34 -19.28
CA GLN A 732 -38.26 -6.77 -20.54
C GLN A 732 -38.34 -7.83 -21.65
N CYS A 733 -37.31 -8.67 -21.78
CA CYS A 733 -37.31 -9.77 -22.72
C CYS A 733 -38.47 -10.75 -22.48
N LYS A 734 -38.79 -11.05 -21.23
CA LYS A 734 -39.94 -11.88 -20.88
C LYS A 734 -41.26 -11.21 -21.24
N ALA A 735 -41.40 -9.91 -20.97
CA ALA A 735 -42.61 -9.15 -21.29
C ALA A 735 -42.88 -9.14 -22.82
N ASP A 736 -41.83 -9.07 -23.62
CA ASP A 736 -41.91 -9.01 -25.09
C ASP A 736 -41.75 -10.38 -25.76
N ASN A 737 -41.84 -11.49 -25.01
CA ASN A 737 -41.72 -12.87 -25.52
C ASN A 737 -40.39 -13.21 -26.22
N HIS A 738 -39.29 -12.57 -25.83
CA HIS A 738 -37.94 -12.91 -26.27
C HIS A 738 -37.26 -13.98 -25.40
N GLY A 739 -37.86 -14.36 -24.27
CA GLY A 739 -37.42 -15.46 -23.42
C GLY A 739 -37.25 -15.07 -21.96
N ASP A 740 -37.22 -16.09 -21.10
CA ASP A 740 -37.24 -15.94 -19.63
C ASP A 740 -35.86 -15.84 -18.98
N THR A 741 -34.79 -15.87 -19.78
CA THR A 741 -33.39 -15.72 -19.33
C THR A 741 -32.65 -14.78 -20.28
N LEU A 742 -31.57 -14.15 -19.81
CA LEU A 742 -30.73 -13.31 -20.65
C LEU A 742 -30.17 -14.08 -21.86
N ASP A 743 -29.71 -15.32 -21.66
CA ASP A 743 -29.18 -16.16 -22.76
C ASP A 743 -30.23 -16.47 -23.82
N ALA A 744 -31.45 -16.80 -23.40
CA ALA A 744 -32.57 -17.00 -24.31
C ALA A 744 -32.90 -15.71 -25.06
N CYS A 745 -32.89 -14.56 -24.37
CA CYS A 745 -33.14 -13.28 -25.01
C CYS A 745 -32.07 -12.93 -26.05
N ILE A 746 -30.78 -13.05 -25.71
CA ILE A 746 -29.67 -12.80 -26.63
C ILE A 746 -29.80 -13.71 -27.86
N THR A 747 -30.08 -14.99 -27.65
CA THR A 747 -30.20 -15.98 -28.73
C THR A 747 -31.40 -15.69 -29.63
N ASN A 748 -32.59 -15.47 -29.05
CA ASN A 748 -33.83 -15.26 -29.80
C ASN A 748 -33.87 -13.91 -30.53
N THR A 749 -33.21 -12.89 -29.99
CA THR A 749 -33.07 -11.59 -30.66
C THR A 749 -31.93 -11.59 -31.67
N GLY A 750 -30.96 -12.51 -31.54
CA GLY A 750 -29.75 -12.58 -32.35
C GLY A 750 -28.72 -11.50 -32.00
N ALA A 751 -28.73 -11.01 -30.76
CA ALA A 751 -27.88 -9.89 -30.30
C ALA A 751 -26.37 -10.21 -30.31
N ASN A 752 -26.00 -11.49 -30.24
CA ASN A 752 -24.62 -11.98 -30.36
C ASN A 752 -24.30 -12.53 -31.77
N ALA A 753 -25.16 -12.26 -32.75
CA ALA A 753 -25.11 -12.80 -34.10
C ALA A 753 -25.47 -11.72 -35.13
N ALA A 754 -26.18 -12.08 -36.20
CA ALA A 754 -26.49 -11.20 -37.33
C ALA A 754 -27.43 -10.01 -37.00
N ASN A 755 -28.09 -10.02 -35.83
CA ASN A 755 -28.98 -8.95 -35.38
C ASN A 755 -28.39 -8.17 -34.18
N GLY A 756 -27.08 -8.33 -33.93
CA GLY A 756 -26.35 -7.65 -32.87
C GLY A 756 -25.87 -6.26 -33.25
N TYR A 757 -24.71 -5.89 -32.71
CA TYR A 757 -24.01 -4.68 -33.11
C TYR A 757 -23.64 -4.73 -34.60
N ARG A 758 -23.98 -3.68 -35.33
CA ARG A 758 -23.71 -3.55 -36.76
C ARG A 758 -23.28 -2.13 -37.11
N ASN A 759 -22.40 -2.02 -38.10
CA ASN A 759 -22.11 -0.76 -38.75
C ASN A 759 -21.58 -1.00 -40.16
N ASP A 760 -21.87 -0.07 -41.07
CA ASP A 760 -21.41 -0.13 -42.46
C ASP A 760 -20.13 0.68 -42.69
N PHE A 761 -19.54 1.23 -41.62
CA PHE A 761 -18.38 2.10 -41.70
C PHE A 761 -17.12 1.29 -41.98
N THR A 762 -16.38 1.69 -43.01
CA THR A 762 -15.11 1.07 -43.36
C THR A 762 -14.03 2.12 -43.53
N ASP A 763 -12.81 1.76 -43.15
CA ASP A 763 -11.63 2.61 -43.26
C ASP A 763 -10.41 1.75 -43.61
N GLU A 764 -9.22 2.36 -43.63
CA GLU A 764 -7.96 1.68 -43.97
C GLU A 764 -7.57 0.58 -42.96
N VAL A 765 -8.19 0.56 -41.77
CA VAL A 765 -7.92 -0.41 -40.70
C VAL A 765 -9.02 -1.47 -40.65
N SER A 766 -10.28 -1.05 -40.53
CA SER A 766 -11.46 -1.92 -40.60
C SER A 766 -12.05 -1.87 -42.01
N THR A 767 -11.55 -2.73 -42.89
CA THR A 767 -11.87 -2.71 -44.33
C THR A 767 -13.20 -3.38 -44.69
N LYS A 768 -13.91 -3.97 -43.73
CA LYS A 768 -15.21 -4.64 -43.92
C LYS A 768 -16.23 -4.14 -42.91
N PRO A 769 -17.52 -4.05 -43.30
CA PRO A 769 -18.61 -3.77 -42.37
C PRO A 769 -18.67 -4.78 -41.21
N VAL A 770 -19.18 -4.32 -40.06
CA VAL A 770 -19.55 -5.19 -38.95
C VAL A 770 -20.98 -5.67 -39.16
N THR A 771 -21.14 -6.95 -39.42
CA THR A 771 -22.44 -7.59 -39.70
C THR A 771 -22.81 -8.68 -38.70
N ASP A 772 -21.83 -9.16 -37.94
CA ASP A 772 -21.94 -10.25 -36.98
C ASP A 772 -20.75 -10.22 -36.00
N ARG A 773 -20.73 -11.16 -35.05
CA ARG A 773 -19.64 -11.30 -34.08
C ARG A 773 -18.27 -11.54 -34.71
N ALA A 774 -18.19 -12.30 -35.80
CA ALA A 774 -16.91 -12.63 -36.43
C ALA A 774 -16.27 -11.39 -37.05
N SER A 775 -17.06 -10.59 -37.77
CA SER A 775 -16.66 -9.29 -38.31
C SER A 775 -16.37 -8.27 -37.20
N ALA A 776 -17.12 -8.30 -36.09
CA ALA A 776 -16.84 -7.46 -34.92
C ALA A 776 -15.45 -7.75 -34.32
N LEU A 777 -15.14 -9.04 -34.07
CA LEU A 777 -13.83 -9.47 -33.58
C LEU A 777 -12.69 -9.10 -34.54
N ALA A 778 -12.92 -9.22 -35.85
CA ALA A 778 -11.94 -8.83 -36.86
C ALA A 778 -11.68 -7.30 -36.83
N ALA A 779 -12.73 -6.49 -36.74
CA ALA A 779 -12.62 -5.03 -36.65
C ALA A 779 -11.89 -4.60 -35.37
N TYR A 780 -12.25 -5.18 -34.22
CA TYR A 780 -11.56 -4.91 -32.95
C TYR A 780 -10.08 -5.27 -33.03
N LYS A 781 -9.75 -6.48 -33.52
CA LYS A 781 -8.36 -6.94 -33.67
C LYS A 781 -7.55 -6.01 -34.58
N ALA A 782 -8.12 -5.55 -35.69
CA ALA A 782 -7.44 -4.62 -36.59
C ALA A 782 -7.12 -3.28 -35.91
N ARG A 783 -8.05 -2.76 -35.10
CA ARG A 783 -7.89 -1.50 -34.36
C ARG A 783 -6.98 -1.59 -33.13
N MET A 784 -6.60 -2.79 -32.67
CA MET A 784 -5.58 -2.91 -31.62
C MET A 784 -4.19 -2.46 -32.09
N THR A 785 -3.91 -2.57 -33.40
CA THR A 785 -2.60 -2.22 -33.96
C THR A 785 -2.64 -1.13 -35.02
N TYR A 786 -3.82 -0.73 -35.50
CA TYR A 786 -3.99 0.31 -36.53
C TYR A 786 -3.09 0.10 -37.77
N GLY A 787 -2.77 -1.16 -38.09
CA GLY A 787 -1.89 -1.48 -39.22
C GLY A 787 -0.44 -0.99 -39.10
N PHE A 788 0.00 -0.53 -37.92
CA PHE A 788 1.41 -0.17 -37.69
C PHE A 788 2.34 -1.36 -37.96
N GLN A 789 3.56 -1.07 -38.41
CA GLN A 789 4.63 -2.07 -38.40
C GLN A 789 5.14 -2.28 -36.97
N ALA A 790 5.67 -3.48 -36.70
CA ALA A 790 6.30 -3.74 -35.42
C ALA A 790 7.56 -2.86 -35.25
N THR A 791 7.64 -2.14 -34.14
CA THR A 791 8.77 -1.31 -33.71
C THR A 791 9.71 -2.05 -32.75
N GLY A 792 9.19 -3.08 -32.07
CA GLY A 792 9.91 -3.93 -31.13
C GLY A 792 10.03 -5.38 -31.58
N THR A 793 10.31 -6.28 -30.63
CA THR A 793 10.48 -7.71 -30.93
C THR A 793 9.13 -8.40 -31.09
N THR A 794 8.90 -9.01 -32.25
CA THR A 794 7.70 -9.81 -32.54
C THR A 794 7.80 -11.24 -32.01
N GLY A 795 6.66 -11.88 -31.72
CA GLY A 795 6.60 -13.29 -31.30
C GLY A 795 7.11 -13.55 -29.89
N GLN A 796 7.09 -12.53 -29.02
CA GLN A 796 7.39 -12.69 -27.60
C GLN A 796 6.32 -13.55 -26.92
N ALA A 797 6.69 -14.13 -25.77
CA ALA A 797 5.72 -14.81 -24.92
C ALA A 797 4.61 -13.83 -24.46
N PRO A 798 3.39 -14.33 -24.24
CA PRO A 798 2.30 -13.52 -23.69
C PRO A 798 2.68 -12.86 -22.37
N VAL A 799 2.20 -11.63 -22.16
CA VAL A 799 2.40 -10.86 -20.92
C VAL A 799 1.02 -10.43 -20.43
N VAL A 800 0.45 -11.22 -19.52
CA VAL A 800 -0.87 -10.92 -18.96
C VAL A 800 -0.73 -10.18 -17.63
N PRO A 801 -1.25 -8.95 -17.50
CA PRO A 801 -1.32 -8.22 -16.23
C PRO A 801 -2.17 -8.98 -15.20
N ASP A 802 -1.75 -9.00 -13.93
CA ASP A 802 -2.50 -9.72 -12.88
C ASP A 802 -3.89 -9.12 -12.64
N SER A 803 -4.03 -7.80 -12.70
CA SER A 803 -5.33 -7.12 -12.56
C SER A 803 -6.29 -7.43 -13.71
N ALA A 804 -5.79 -7.81 -14.90
CA ALA A 804 -6.65 -8.16 -16.04
C ALA A 804 -7.47 -9.43 -15.80
N VAL A 805 -7.00 -10.34 -14.94
CA VAL A 805 -7.68 -11.63 -14.65
C VAL A 805 -9.09 -11.41 -14.11
N ARG A 806 -9.29 -10.38 -13.28
CA ARG A 806 -10.58 -10.05 -12.66
C ARG A 806 -11.63 -9.62 -13.67
N MET A 807 -11.23 -9.14 -14.85
CA MET A 807 -12.17 -8.79 -15.94
C MET A 807 -13.02 -9.98 -16.39
N LEU A 808 -12.57 -11.22 -16.13
CA LEU A 808 -13.28 -12.44 -16.50
C LEU A 808 -14.20 -12.98 -15.40
N ASP A 809 -14.31 -12.33 -14.23
CA ASP A 809 -15.03 -12.86 -13.06
C ASP A 809 -16.53 -12.99 -13.28
N ASN A 810 -17.12 -12.12 -14.10
CA ASN A 810 -18.53 -12.14 -14.41
C ASN A 810 -18.90 -13.06 -15.59
N VAL A 811 -17.91 -13.67 -16.26
CA VAL A 811 -18.18 -14.66 -17.31
C VAL A 811 -18.68 -15.94 -16.65
N ALA A 812 -19.96 -16.26 -16.83
CA ALA A 812 -20.61 -17.36 -16.12
C ALA A 812 -19.87 -18.71 -16.26
N ALA A 813 -19.40 -19.05 -17.47
CA ALA A 813 -18.65 -20.27 -17.72
C ALA A 813 -17.29 -20.30 -16.99
N PHE A 814 -16.64 -19.15 -16.82
CA PHE A 814 -15.29 -19.05 -16.26
C PHE A 814 -15.27 -18.99 -14.73
N LYS A 815 -16.44 -19.02 -14.07
CA LYS A 815 -16.52 -19.19 -12.60
C LYS A 815 -15.90 -20.51 -12.13
N SER A 816 -15.83 -21.50 -13.02
CA SER A 816 -15.17 -22.79 -12.76
C SER A 816 -13.64 -22.76 -12.93
N LEU A 817 -13.09 -21.68 -13.49
CA LEU A 817 -11.67 -21.53 -13.74
C LEU A 817 -10.98 -20.84 -12.56
N ASP A 818 -9.81 -21.33 -12.18
CA ASP A 818 -8.93 -20.62 -11.25
C ASP A 818 -8.22 -19.43 -11.92
N SER A 819 -7.51 -18.62 -11.12
CA SER A 819 -6.81 -17.43 -11.62
C SER A 819 -5.73 -17.75 -12.66
N ALA A 820 -5.02 -18.88 -12.53
CA ALA A 820 -3.99 -19.28 -13.49
C ALA A 820 -4.61 -19.70 -14.83
N GLN A 821 -5.75 -20.39 -14.79
CA GLN A 821 -6.52 -20.78 -15.97
C GLN A 821 -7.11 -19.55 -16.67
N LYS A 822 -7.70 -18.60 -15.94
CA LYS A 822 -8.15 -17.32 -16.51
C LYS A 822 -7.00 -16.53 -17.14
N LYS A 823 -5.83 -16.51 -16.48
CA LYS A 823 -4.61 -15.91 -17.04
C LYS A 823 -4.19 -16.59 -18.35
N ALA A 824 -4.30 -17.92 -18.44
CA ALA A 824 -4.05 -18.65 -19.68
C ALA A 824 -5.07 -18.34 -20.79
N VAL A 825 -6.35 -18.08 -20.45
CA VAL A 825 -7.34 -17.61 -21.43
C VAL A 825 -6.93 -16.27 -22.03
N LEU A 826 -6.59 -15.28 -21.19
CA LEU A 826 -6.12 -13.97 -21.65
C LEU A 826 -4.87 -14.11 -22.52
N ALA A 827 -3.87 -14.88 -22.05
CA ALA A 827 -2.63 -15.13 -22.78
C ALA A 827 -2.85 -15.74 -24.16
N ALA A 828 -3.80 -16.69 -24.29
CA ALA A 828 -4.10 -17.35 -25.56
C ALA A 828 -4.87 -16.44 -26.54
N THR A 829 -5.46 -15.36 -26.04
CA THR A 829 -6.22 -14.39 -26.85
C THR A 829 -5.46 -13.10 -27.15
N GLU A 830 -4.28 -12.91 -26.56
CA GLU A 830 -3.46 -11.70 -26.75
C GLU A 830 -3.20 -11.40 -28.24
N GLY A 831 -3.10 -10.09 -28.54
CA GLY A 831 -2.53 -9.60 -29.78
C GLY A 831 -1.03 -9.91 -29.89
N ASP A 832 -0.51 -9.80 -31.11
CA ASP A 832 0.90 -10.03 -31.38
C ASP A 832 1.80 -8.97 -30.70
N SER A 833 3.03 -9.35 -30.34
CA SER A 833 3.99 -8.45 -29.70
C SER A 833 4.73 -7.55 -30.68
N GLY A 834 5.33 -6.48 -30.16
CA GLY A 834 6.30 -5.63 -30.86
C GLY A 834 5.68 -4.43 -31.58
N TYR A 835 4.38 -4.19 -31.46
CA TYR A 835 3.73 -2.99 -32.02
C TYR A 835 4.02 -1.75 -31.16
N PRO A 836 3.80 -0.51 -31.68
CA PRO A 836 3.97 0.70 -30.90
C PRO A 836 3.26 0.65 -29.55
N LEU A 837 3.90 1.20 -28.51
CA LEU A 837 3.46 1.21 -27.10
C LEU A 837 3.49 -0.14 -26.38
N ASP A 838 3.85 -1.23 -27.04
CA ASP A 838 3.84 -2.56 -26.43
C ASP A 838 4.84 -2.70 -25.28
N ALA A 839 6.08 -2.22 -25.44
CA ALA A 839 7.18 -2.50 -24.52
C ALA A 839 6.96 -1.89 -23.13
N SER A 840 6.43 -0.67 -23.03
CA SER A 840 6.08 -0.02 -21.76
C SER A 840 4.71 -0.41 -21.24
N SER A 841 3.81 -0.95 -22.07
CA SER A 841 2.41 -1.22 -21.67
C SER A 841 2.25 -2.33 -20.65
N GLN A 842 3.31 -3.07 -20.31
CA GLN A 842 3.24 -4.25 -19.43
C GLN A 842 2.22 -5.29 -19.91
N GLY A 843 2.01 -5.38 -21.23
CA GLY A 843 1.06 -6.30 -21.86
C GLY A 843 -0.34 -5.71 -22.11
N TRP A 844 -0.67 -4.53 -21.58
CA TRP A 844 -1.98 -3.90 -21.82
C TRP A 844 -2.25 -3.58 -23.29
N ALA A 845 -1.21 -3.34 -24.11
CA ALA A 845 -1.37 -3.18 -25.55
C ALA A 845 -1.87 -4.47 -26.24
N ARG A 846 -1.63 -5.64 -25.63
CA ARG A 846 -1.94 -6.96 -26.19
C ARG A 846 -3.26 -7.54 -25.71
N VAL A 847 -3.82 -7.06 -24.60
CA VAL A 847 -5.04 -7.64 -24.01
C VAL A 847 -6.23 -7.52 -24.96
N ASN A 848 -6.75 -8.67 -25.43
CA ASN A 848 -7.90 -8.75 -26.32
C ASN A 848 -9.15 -9.27 -25.58
N LEU A 849 -9.81 -8.37 -24.85
CA LEU A 849 -11.02 -8.72 -24.08
C LEU A 849 -12.17 -9.21 -24.98
N ALA A 850 -12.29 -8.69 -26.21
CA ALA A 850 -13.33 -9.10 -27.14
C ALA A 850 -13.24 -10.60 -27.47
N ALA A 851 -12.03 -11.09 -27.77
CA ALA A 851 -11.78 -12.50 -28.00
C ALA A 851 -11.98 -13.35 -26.72
N ALA A 852 -11.48 -12.88 -25.58
CA ALA A 852 -11.57 -13.60 -24.30
C ALA A 852 -13.02 -13.84 -23.84
N TYR A 853 -13.90 -12.84 -23.98
CA TYR A 853 -15.31 -12.96 -23.57
C TYR A 853 -16.13 -13.97 -24.37
N SER A 854 -15.65 -14.37 -25.55
CA SER A 854 -16.32 -15.36 -26.41
C SER A 854 -15.56 -16.68 -26.52
N ALA A 855 -14.65 -16.97 -25.59
CA ALA A 855 -13.80 -18.14 -25.68
C ALA A 855 -14.47 -19.44 -25.18
N LYS A 856 -14.30 -20.52 -25.95
CA LYS A 856 -14.42 -21.89 -25.45
C LYS A 856 -13.07 -22.37 -24.93
N VAL A 857 -13.04 -22.74 -23.67
CA VAL A 857 -11.84 -23.19 -22.95
C VAL A 857 -11.92 -24.70 -22.79
N THR A 858 -10.93 -25.41 -23.32
CA THR A 858 -10.77 -26.85 -23.11
C THR A 858 -9.70 -27.08 -22.06
N LEU A 859 -10.10 -27.65 -20.93
CA LEU A 859 -9.19 -28.09 -19.88
C LEU A 859 -8.69 -29.51 -20.15
N SER A 860 -7.51 -29.83 -19.63
CA SER A 860 -7.00 -31.21 -19.59
C SER A 860 -7.96 -32.14 -18.87
N ALA A 861 -7.84 -33.45 -19.10
CA ALA A 861 -8.73 -34.44 -18.47
C ALA A 861 -8.78 -34.35 -16.92
N ASP A 862 -7.67 -33.99 -16.27
CA ASP A 862 -7.60 -33.74 -14.83
C ASP A 862 -8.18 -32.38 -14.39
N GLY A 863 -8.49 -31.50 -15.34
CA GLY A 863 -9.04 -30.17 -15.15
C GLY A 863 -8.04 -29.13 -14.64
N LYS A 864 -6.73 -29.42 -14.67
CA LYS A 864 -5.72 -28.52 -14.10
C LYS A 864 -5.22 -27.49 -15.11
N ASN A 865 -5.00 -27.89 -16.36
CA ASN A 865 -4.36 -27.05 -17.36
C ASN A 865 -5.35 -26.63 -18.45
N VAL A 866 -5.20 -25.41 -18.95
CA VAL A 866 -5.85 -24.98 -20.20
C VAL A 866 -5.07 -25.58 -21.37
N VAL A 867 -5.73 -26.40 -22.18
CA VAL A 867 -5.15 -27.07 -23.35
C VAL A 867 -5.46 -26.31 -24.63
N LYS A 868 -6.67 -25.75 -24.73
CA LYS A 868 -7.11 -25.03 -25.92
C LYS A 868 -8.04 -23.88 -25.55
N VAL A 869 -7.90 -22.76 -26.26
CA VAL A 869 -8.78 -21.59 -26.17
C VAL A 869 -9.26 -21.25 -27.57
N GLU A 870 -10.57 -21.23 -27.78
CA GLU A 870 -11.21 -21.02 -29.08
C GLU A 870 -12.14 -19.79 -28.99
N PRO A 871 -11.67 -18.57 -29.33
CA PRO A 871 -12.51 -17.36 -29.31
C PRO A 871 -13.61 -17.39 -30.39
N GLY A 872 -14.55 -16.45 -30.32
CA GLY A 872 -15.59 -16.26 -31.34
C GLY A 872 -16.81 -17.16 -31.22
N GLN A 873 -16.99 -17.81 -30.07
CA GLN A 873 -18.21 -18.60 -29.81
C GLN A 873 -19.42 -17.69 -29.56
N ALA A 874 -20.62 -18.21 -29.82
CA ALA A 874 -21.86 -17.53 -29.46
C ALA A 874 -22.00 -17.34 -27.93
N GLN A 875 -21.48 -18.30 -27.16
CA GLN A 875 -21.39 -18.26 -25.70
C GLN A 875 -20.05 -18.80 -25.25
N ALA A 876 -19.44 -18.15 -24.25
CA ALA A 876 -18.26 -18.69 -23.59
C ALA A 876 -18.60 -20.04 -22.92
N SER A 877 -17.67 -20.97 -22.96
CA SER A 877 -17.87 -22.30 -22.37
C SER A 877 -16.58 -22.89 -21.84
N VAL A 878 -16.69 -23.79 -20.86
CA VAL A 878 -15.56 -24.58 -20.35
C VAL A 878 -15.90 -26.05 -20.54
N VAL A 879 -15.04 -26.78 -21.24
CA VAL A 879 -15.14 -28.22 -21.46
C VAL A 879 -13.87 -28.91 -20.98
N ARG A 880 -13.92 -30.22 -20.75
CA ARG A 880 -12.75 -31.04 -20.43
C ARG A 880 -12.49 -31.99 -21.58
N GLU A 881 -11.21 -32.29 -21.84
CA GLU A 881 -10.85 -33.41 -22.68
C GLU A 881 -11.47 -34.69 -22.12
N THR A 882 -12.14 -35.46 -22.98
CA THR A 882 -12.55 -36.81 -22.62
C THR A 882 -11.31 -37.69 -22.60
N SER A 883 -11.00 -38.27 -21.43
CA SER A 883 -9.99 -39.32 -21.31
C SER A 883 -10.37 -40.44 -22.28
N GLY A 884 -9.57 -40.61 -23.34
CA GLY A 884 -9.79 -41.64 -24.35
C GLY A 884 -9.88 -43.00 -23.68
N ASN A 885 -11.09 -43.54 -23.62
CA ASN A 885 -11.32 -44.91 -23.19
C ASN A 885 -10.87 -45.81 -24.36
N ASN A 886 -9.66 -46.36 -24.28
CA ASN A 886 -9.27 -47.52 -25.08
C ASN A 886 -10.09 -48.72 -24.58
N GLY A 887 -11.33 -48.83 -25.04
CA GLY A 887 -12.20 -49.98 -24.79
C GLY A 887 -11.83 -51.14 -25.70
N ASN A 888 -11.04 -52.08 -25.18
CA ASN A 888 -10.93 -53.43 -25.73
C ASN A 888 -11.97 -54.29 -25.01
N ASN A 889 -12.92 -54.89 -25.73
CA ASN A 889 -13.85 -55.87 -25.19
C ASN A 889 -13.91 -57.07 -26.15
N GLY A 890 -13.82 -58.28 -25.62
CA GLY A 890 -14.09 -59.52 -26.35
C GLY A 890 -14.08 -60.71 -25.38
N GLY A 891 -14.91 -61.74 -25.48
CA GLY A 891 -16.08 -62.06 -26.32
C GLY A 891 -17.20 -62.65 -25.42
N ASN A 892 -18.17 -63.45 -25.85
CA ASN A 892 -18.44 -64.20 -27.08
C ASN A 892 -19.94 -64.64 -27.03
N GLY A 893 -20.66 -64.75 -28.16
CA GLY A 893 -22.03 -65.30 -28.18
C GLY A 893 -22.91 -65.02 -29.41
N ASN A 894 -22.57 -65.65 -30.55
CA ASN A 894 -23.39 -66.10 -31.70
C ASN A 894 -24.69 -65.37 -32.15
N GLY A 895 -24.72 -64.87 -33.40
CA GLY A 895 -25.94 -64.74 -34.23
C GLY A 895 -26.03 -63.55 -35.21
N GLY A 896 -25.54 -63.70 -36.45
CA GLY A 896 -26.20 -63.14 -37.67
C GLY A 896 -25.90 -61.70 -38.17
N SER A 897 -24.98 -61.62 -39.15
CA SER A 897 -24.96 -60.79 -40.38
C SER A 897 -24.84 -59.24 -40.40
N ASN A 898 -23.83 -58.80 -41.20
CA ASN A 898 -23.53 -57.53 -41.91
C ASN A 898 -23.09 -56.30 -41.06
N ALA A 899 -21.82 -55.88 -41.00
CA ALA A 899 -20.82 -55.40 -42.00
C ALA A 899 -20.61 -53.88 -41.77
N GLY A 900 -19.46 -53.26 -41.50
CA GLY A 900 -18.01 -53.53 -41.37
C GLY A 900 -17.31 -52.15 -41.59
N ASN A 901 -16.14 -51.75 -41.08
CA ASN A 901 -15.14 -52.24 -40.14
C ASN A 901 -14.18 -51.05 -39.82
N ILE A 902 -13.92 -50.75 -38.54
CA ILE A 902 -12.77 -49.99 -37.95
C ILE A 902 -12.47 -50.77 -36.65
N GLY A 903 -11.28 -51.06 -36.14
CA GLY A 903 -9.88 -50.82 -36.47
C GLY A 903 -8.99 -51.32 -35.31
N VAL A 904 -7.69 -51.53 -35.59
CA VAL A 904 -6.47 -51.29 -34.77
C VAL A 904 -6.19 -52.03 -33.42
N ASN A 905 -4.86 -52.25 -33.18
CA ASN A 905 -4.08 -52.32 -31.91
C ASN A 905 -3.57 -53.71 -31.47
N ASN A 906 -2.42 -53.93 -30.82
CA ASN A 906 -1.25 -53.14 -30.38
C ASN A 906 -0.19 -54.11 -29.80
N ALA A 907 1.07 -53.67 -29.64
CA ALA A 907 1.95 -53.93 -28.48
C ALA A 907 3.22 -53.07 -28.60
N ALA A 908 3.39 -52.01 -27.79
CA ALA A 908 4.05 -51.96 -26.45
C ALA A 908 5.60 -51.90 -26.54
N GLY A 909 6.32 -50.97 -25.88
CA GLY A 909 5.93 -49.92 -24.93
C GLY A 909 7.14 -49.10 -24.42
N ARG A 910 6.93 -48.50 -23.23
CA ARG A 910 7.82 -47.73 -22.31
C ARG A 910 7.78 -46.19 -22.37
N ASN A 911 7.48 -45.64 -21.18
CA ASN A 911 7.56 -44.26 -20.69
C ASN A 911 9.04 -43.83 -20.49
N PRO A 912 9.40 -42.52 -20.50
CA PRO A 912 9.21 -41.70 -19.29
C PRO A 912 8.91 -40.19 -19.48
N SER A 913 8.62 -39.57 -18.33
CA SER A 913 8.43 -38.16 -17.97
C SER A 913 9.23 -37.07 -18.71
N GLY A 914 8.58 -35.94 -18.98
CA GLY A 914 9.21 -34.65 -19.24
C GLY A 914 8.19 -33.54 -19.51
N THR A 915 8.10 -32.55 -18.61
CA THR A 915 7.40 -31.27 -18.80
C THR A 915 8.09 -30.46 -19.91
N GLN A 916 7.33 -30.07 -20.95
CA GLN A 916 7.76 -29.18 -22.04
C GLN A 916 6.72 -28.06 -22.23
N PRO A 917 7.14 -26.79 -22.45
CA PRO A 917 6.25 -25.67 -22.70
C PRO A 917 5.70 -25.68 -24.14
N LEU A 918 4.47 -25.18 -24.30
CA LEU A 918 3.75 -25.07 -25.57
C LEU A 918 4.51 -24.17 -26.56
N SER A 919 5.08 -24.78 -27.59
CA SER A 919 5.59 -24.10 -28.78
C SER A 919 4.50 -23.94 -29.84
N LYS A 920 4.37 -22.71 -30.37
CA LYS A 920 3.92 -22.33 -31.72
C LYS A 920 2.89 -23.23 -32.41
N THR A 921 1.65 -22.75 -32.53
CA THR A 921 0.76 -23.12 -33.64
C THR A 921 0.34 -21.86 -34.38
N GLY A 922 1.18 -21.44 -35.33
CA GLY A 922 0.76 -20.60 -36.43
C GLY A 922 -0.18 -21.41 -37.34
N ALA A 923 -1.21 -20.76 -37.86
CA ALA A 923 -2.21 -21.35 -38.74
C ALA A 923 -1.55 -21.93 -40.00
N ASP A 924 -1.78 -23.23 -40.24
CA ASP A 924 -1.48 -23.88 -41.49
C ASP A 924 -2.70 -23.71 -42.41
N VAL A 925 -2.55 -22.91 -43.47
CA VAL A 925 -3.54 -22.75 -44.52
C VAL A 925 -2.92 -23.29 -45.79
N SER A 926 -3.28 -24.50 -46.19
CA SER A 926 -2.97 -25.03 -47.51
C SER A 926 -4.15 -25.82 -48.08
N GLY A 927 -4.55 -25.45 -49.29
CA GLY A 927 -5.49 -26.22 -50.10
C GLY A 927 -6.32 -25.39 -51.08
N ILE A 928 -5.72 -24.96 -52.20
CA ILE A 928 -6.16 -25.25 -53.57
C ILE A 928 -5.02 -24.86 -54.52
N ALA A 929 -4.73 -25.75 -55.46
CA ALA A 929 -3.52 -25.84 -56.25
C ALA A 929 -3.63 -25.27 -57.68
N SER A 930 -2.45 -25.07 -58.29
CA SER A 930 -2.12 -25.01 -59.74
C SER A 930 -2.21 -23.59 -60.37
N ALA A 931 -1.25 -23.08 -61.17
CA ALA A 931 -0.25 -23.74 -61.99
C ALA A 931 0.90 -22.81 -62.49
N PHE A 932 2.03 -23.47 -62.82
CA PHE A 932 3.06 -23.20 -63.86
C PHE A 932 4.23 -22.17 -63.71
N ILE A 933 5.45 -22.75 -63.70
CA ILE A 933 6.68 -22.50 -64.53
C ILE A 933 7.42 -21.14 -64.38
N LEU A 934 8.76 -20.98 -64.37
CA LEU A 934 10.03 -21.76 -64.26
C LEU A 934 11.17 -20.72 -64.48
N ILE A 935 12.42 -21.00 -64.01
CA ILE A 935 13.74 -20.38 -64.40
C ILE A 935 14.07 -19.04 -63.70
N ALA A 936 15.26 -18.71 -63.15
CA ALA A 936 16.62 -19.26 -62.96
C ALA A 936 17.27 -18.46 -61.78
N ALA A 937 17.98 -19.06 -60.82
CA ALA A 937 19.39 -19.48 -60.80
C ALA A 937 20.46 -18.36 -60.63
N ALA A 938 21.45 -18.69 -59.79
CA ALA A 938 22.74 -18.04 -59.45
C ALA A 938 22.71 -16.98 -58.34
N GLY A 939 23.57 -17.02 -57.30
CA GLY A 939 24.71 -17.90 -57.03
C GLY A 939 25.30 -17.65 -55.63
N VAL A 940 25.88 -18.72 -55.09
CA VAL A 940 26.69 -18.84 -53.85
C VAL A 940 28.00 -18.05 -54.04
N THR A 941 28.64 -17.40 -53.06
CA THR A 941 29.64 -18.03 -52.16
C THR A 941 30.31 -16.99 -51.24
N ILE A 942 30.21 -17.23 -49.93
CA ILE A 942 31.22 -17.19 -48.85
C ILE A 942 32.59 -16.52 -49.13
N MET A 943 33.02 -15.61 -48.25
CA MET A 943 34.40 -15.64 -47.71
C MET A 943 34.53 -14.95 -46.34
N MET A 944 34.98 -15.73 -45.35
CA MET A 944 35.43 -15.30 -44.02
C MET A 944 36.77 -14.55 -44.11
N ILE A 945 36.95 -13.47 -43.33
CA ILE A 945 38.25 -13.17 -42.70
C ILE A 945 38.01 -12.54 -41.31
N ARG A 946 38.47 -13.25 -40.26
CA ARG A 946 38.80 -12.70 -38.93
C ARG A 946 40.25 -12.21 -38.95
N ARG A 947 40.52 -11.00 -38.44
CA ARG A 947 41.81 -10.67 -37.81
C ARG A 947 41.58 -9.75 -36.61
N LYS A 948 42.26 -10.12 -35.52
CA LYS A 948 42.28 -9.53 -34.18
C LYS A 948 43.59 -8.75 -33.98
N HIS A 949 43.58 -7.87 -32.97
CA HIS A 949 44.71 -7.25 -32.25
C HIS A 949 45.32 -6.00 -32.90
N ALA A 950 45.76 -4.96 -32.20
CA ALA A 950 45.89 -4.58 -30.76
C ALA A 950 45.83 -3.02 -30.75
N ILE A 951 45.47 -2.32 -29.67
CA ILE A 951 46.09 -2.17 -28.34
C ILE A 951 44.98 -1.79 -27.36
#